data_AF-A0A2P7RCG3-F1
#
_entry.id   AF-A0A2P7RCG3-F1
#
_cell.length_a   1.000
_cell.length_b   1.000
_cell.length_c   1.000
_cell.angle_alpha   90.00
_cell.angle_beta   90.00
_cell.angle_gamma   90.00
#
_symmetry.space_group_name_H-M   'P 1'
#
loop_
_entity.id
_entity.type
_entity.pdbx_description
1 polymer ?
#
loop_
_entity_poly.entity_id
_entity_poly.type
_entity_poly.pdbx_seq_one_letter_code
_entity_poly.pdbx_strand_id
1 'polypeptide(L)'
;MPPHLDPHPASGVIHRNQGDPVQDEDNSPRQDGPHAQRLLELVDQTLRDLQPDAPAMPPARLDSTLDQDLALDSLSRMELLLRIEQAFALDLPEDTLQRADTVRDLLLAIEQAPRAAARGRPKQATAPGPTPPDDDDKALTTASTLLEVLDWHERAHPQRVQSILVTDESDQPLSYGELAAGSRRVAAALQQAGVAPGQAVAIMLPTSLAYFHCYFGILLMGAIPVPIYPPARASQLEDHVLRHAGILANAAAVLLITVPEAKVVARLLQARVPGLRRLATPEQMVAPAESLLPVEIRGEDTAFIQYTSGSTGNPKGVVLSHANLLANIRAMQQVLAASPRDVFVSWLPLYHDMGLIGAFLGSLCVGFPLVVMSPLTFLARPERWLWAIHRYRGTLSAAPNFAYELCLKRIAPAALEGLDLSHWRLAFNGAEAVSPDTLRRFTERFTPYGLRPEAVTPVYGLAEASVGLLFPPLGRGPVIDGIRREPLALEHRALPAAEGDQGAQRFVSCGVPLPGHAIRIVDEAGQEVTERIEGRLEFKGPSATRGYFRNSEATAGLFHDGWLDTGDRAYVAAGEVYLTGRVKDMVIRGGRNLYPQEIEDRVAAVEGVRKGGVAVFGSPDPATGTERLVVLAETRLDGGALDRLRQEVVKAVLGVLGEPPDEVVLAPPHTVLKTSSGKVRRAACRNLYQQGGIGKAAPTARFQLLRLGVGSAALWLRRLGGQLARAAFALHAMLMLGLLAPPTWLATLATRSPAFAWRLGGRAARWLLRLTGTPFRVAGLERLPAGPCVLVCNHASYLDGLLLVAALPRPYAFIAKRELGEQFVAGRYLKKLGVEFVERVELRRSVEDANRMAELVKGGRSLLVFPEGTFIARPGLLPFHLGGFLAAAGASVPVVPVTIRGSRWVLPASRWWPRHGALEVEVGAPLPPRQEDEEVFAAAVRLRQAARAWIAQQLATTEQEEE
;
A
#
# COMPACT_ATOMS: atom_id res chain seq x y z
N MET A 1 -71.31 -35.15 16.55
CA MET A 1 -70.51 -36.17 15.83
C MET A 1 -69.16 -35.55 15.50
N PRO A 2 -68.06 -36.22 15.84
CA PRO A 2 -67.26 -35.75 16.99
C PRO A 2 -65.71 -35.79 16.68
N PRO A 3 -64.76 -35.82 17.66
CA PRO A 3 -63.75 -34.75 17.88
C PRO A 3 -62.32 -35.30 18.23
N HIS A 4 -61.48 -34.49 18.93
CA HIS A 4 -60.41 -34.86 19.91
C HIS A 4 -59.04 -35.34 19.38
N LEU A 5 -57.88 -35.24 20.07
CA LEU A 5 -57.32 -34.62 21.29
C LEU A 5 -55.78 -34.87 21.23
N ASP A 6 -54.99 -34.08 21.98
CA ASP A 6 -53.57 -34.29 22.39
C ASP A 6 -53.28 -35.68 23.06
N PRO A 7 -52.10 -36.04 23.67
CA PRO A 7 -50.72 -35.46 23.74
C PRO A 7 -49.54 -36.49 23.62
N HIS A 8 -48.30 -36.00 23.79
CA HIS A 8 -47.05 -36.60 24.33
C HIS A 8 -47.17 -37.86 25.25
N PRO A 9 -46.13 -38.74 25.40
CA PRO A 9 -44.95 -38.42 26.24
C PRO A 9 -43.60 -39.16 25.96
N ALA A 10 -42.60 -38.72 26.72
CA ALA A 10 -41.26 -39.28 26.90
C ALA A 10 -41.23 -40.51 27.83
N SER A 11 -40.12 -41.27 27.79
CA SER A 11 -39.26 -41.67 28.94
C SER A 11 -38.68 -43.08 28.81
N GLY A 12 -37.38 -43.22 29.07
CA GLY A 12 -36.72 -44.51 29.28
C GLY A 12 -35.21 -44.36 29.45
N VAL A 13 -34.73 -44.48 30.69
CA VAL A 13 -33.40 -44.10 31.17
C VAL A 13 -32.75 -45.31 31.88
N ILE A 14 -31.41 -45.47 31.71
CA ILE A 14 -30.40 -46.24 32.49
C ILE A 14 -30.30 -47.78 32.29
N HIS A 15 -29.14 -48.25 31.81
CA HIS A 15 -28.13 -48.99 32.61
C HIS A 15 -26.77 -49.18 31.88
N ARG A 16 -25.67 -49.03 32.64
CA ARG A 16 -24.25 -49.27 32.30
C ARG A 16 -23.85 -50.74 32.57
N ASN A 17 -22.95 -51.31 31.74
CA ASN A 17 -21.79 -52.18 32.09
C ASN A 17 -21.05 -52.56 30.78
N GLN A 18 -19.78 -52.18 30.54
CA GLN A 18 -18.46 -52.75 30.96
C GLN A 18 -18.03 -54.04 30.24
N GLY A 19 -16.93 -53.94 29.43
CA GLY A 19 -15.91 -54.93 29.00
C GLY A 19 -16.39 -56.15 28.18
N ASP A 20 -15.83 -56.62 27.06
CA ASP A 20 -14.54 -56.56 26.34
C ASP A 20 -14.83 -56.99 24.86
N PRO A 21 -13.85 -57.20 23.95
CA PRO A 21 -12.76 -56.36 23.45
C PRO A 21 -13.01 -55.96 21.97
N VAL A 22 -12.27 -54.96 21.48
CA VAL A 22 -12.29 -54.49 20.09
C VAL A 22 -11.83 -55.61 19.15
N GLN A 23 -12.73 -56.09 18.29
CA GLN A 23 -12.39 -56.80 17.06
C GLN A 23 -12.13 -55.76 15.97
N ASP A 24 -10.97 -55.87 15.33
CA ASP A 24 -10.61 -55.17 14.10
C ASP A 24 -11.65 -55.47 13.01
N GLU A 25 -12.56 -54.53 12.74
CA GLU A 25 -13.39 -54.55 11.55
C GLU A 25 -12.76 -53.68 10.45
N ASP A 26 -12.09 -54.41 9.56
CA ASP A 26 -12.26 -54.38 8.12
C ASP A 26 -11.95 -53.07 7.38
N ASN A 27 -10.72 -53.03 6.87
CA ASN A 27 -10.19 -52.06 5.93
C ASN A 27 -10.63 -52.42 4.50
N SER A 28 -11.94 -52.36 4.21
CA SER A 28 -12.49 -52.51 2.86
C SER A 28 -12.70 -51.12 2.21
N PRO A 29 -12.22 -50.88 0.97
CA PRO A 29 -12.30 -49.57 0.34
C PRO A 29 -13.75 -49.22 -0.01
N ARG A 30 -14.22 -48.05 0.44
CA ARG A 30 -15.50 -47.47 0.02
C ARG A 30 -15.53 -47.39 -1.51
N GLN A 31 -16.57 -47.93 -2.13
CA GLN A 31 -16.83 -47.73 -3.56
C GLN A 31 -17.11 -46.24 -3.80
N ASP A 32 -16.13 -45.53 -4.35
CA ASP A 32 -16.26 -44.13 -4.75
C ASP A 32 -17.27 -44.01 -5.91
N GLY A 33 -18.17 -43.01 -5.87
CA GLY A 33 -19.29 -42.87 -6.82
C GLY A 33 -18.89 -42.66 -8.30
N PRO A 34 -19.84 -42.70 -9.26
CA PRO A 34 -19.54 -42.68 -10.70
C PRO A 34 -18.82 -41.41 -11.19
N HIS A 35 -19.03 -40.26 -10.52
CA HIS A 35 -18.26 -39.04 -10.80
C HIS A 35 -16.82 -39.12 -10.29
N ALA A 36 -16.59 -39.78 -9.16
CA ALA A 36 -15.26 -39.97 -8.60
C ALA A 36 -14.41 -40.87 -9.49
N GLN A 37 -14.97 -41.99 -9.97
CA GLN A 37 -14.25 -42.90 -10.86
C GLN A 37 -13.90 -42.23 -12.20
N ARG A 38 -14.85 -41.50 -12.80
CA ARG A 38 -14.61 -40.73 -14.03
C ARG A 38 -13.59 -39.60 -13.84
N LEU A 39 -13.59 -38.96 -12.66
CA LEU A 39 -12.61 -37.92 -12.33
C LEU A 39 -11.21 -38.52 -12.18
N LEU A 40 -11.08 -39.66 -11.50
CA LEU A 40 -9.80 -40.35 -11.34
C LEU A 40 -9.25 -40.83 -12.68
N GLU A 41 -10.08 -41.40 -13.55
CA GLU A 41 -9.69 -41.78 -14.92
C GLU A 41 -9.23 -40.58 -15.75
N LEU A 42 -9.91 -39.44 -15.61
CA LEU A 42 -9.54 -38.20 -16.29
C LEU A 42 -8.25 -37.60 -15.74
N VAL A 43 -8.04 -37.68 -14.43
CA VAL A 43 -6.79 -37.26 -13.77
C VAL A 43 -5.64 -38.13 -14.27
N ASP A 44 -5.79 -39.46 -14.27
CA ASP A 44 -4.78 -40.40 -14.76
C ASP A 44 -4.51 -40.24 -16.27
N GLN A 45 -5.55 -39.97 -17.07
CA GLN A 45 -5.39 -39.66 -18.49
C GLN A 45 -4.65 -38.33 -18.70
N THR A 46 -5.01 -37.31 -17.93
CA THR A 46 -4.35 -36.01 -17.98
C THR A 46 -2.89 -36.09 -17.56
N LEU A 47 -2.57 -36.92 -16.55
CA LEU A 47 -1.21 -37.18 -16.14
C LEU A 47 -0.40 -37.89 -17.24
N ARG A 48 -0.98 -38.91 -17.89
CA ARG A 48 -0.35 -39.60 -19.03
C ARG A 48 -0.10 -38.68 -20.22
N ASP A 49 -1.06 -37.83 -20.57
CA ASP A 49 -0.94 -36.91 -21.70
C ASP A 49 0.03 -35.74 -21.43
N LEU A 50 0.11 -35.28 -20.18
CA LEU A 50 1.04 -34.23 -19.78
C LEU A 50 2.46 -34.74 -19.55
N GLN A 51 2.65 -36.07 -19.44
CA GLN A 51 3.92 -36.73 -19.12
C GLN A 51 4.12 -38.05 -19.91
N PRO A 52 4.16 -38.01 -21.25
CA PRO A 52 4.23 -39.23 -22.07
C PRO A 52 5.49 -40.08 -21.87
N ASP A 53 6.59 -39.48 -21.37
CA ASP A 53 7.89 -40.13 -21.18
C ASP A 53 8.23 -40.44 -19.69
N ALA A 54 7.29 -40.24 -18.76
CA ALA A 54 7.51 -40.50 -17.32
C ALA A 54 7.27 -41.99 -16.96
N PRO A 55 7.99 -42.56 -15.97
CA PRO A 55 7.70 -43.91 -15.46
C PRO A 55 6.27 -44.00 -14.92
N ALA A 56 5.65 -45.18 -15.02
CA ALA A 56 4.25 -45.39 -14.63
C ALA A 56 4.02 -45.02 -13.15
N MET A 57 3.40 -43.85 -12.93
CA MET A 57 2.99 -43.38 -11.61
C MET A 57 1.87 -44.27 -11.05
N PRO A 58 1.77 -44.43 -9.72
CA PRO A 58 0.61 -45.08 -9.12
C PRO A 58 -0.68 -44.31 -9.49
N PRO A 59 -1.81 -45.00 -9.72
CA PRO A 59 -3.06 -44.37 -10.12
C PRO A 59 -3.52 -43.37 -9.05
N ALA A 60 -4.06 -42.23 -9.51
CA ALA A 60 -4.56 -41.19 -8.64
C ALA A 60 -5.62 -41.75 -7.68
N ARG A 61 -5.66 -41.22 -6.46
CA ARG A 61 -6.70 -41.48 -5.45
C ARG A 61 -7.39 -40.18 -5.10
N LEU A 62 -8.58 -40.24 -4.51
CA LEU A 62 -9.30 -39.03 -4.10
C LEU A 62 -8.49 -38.18 -3.10
N ASP A 63 -7.74 -38.83 -2.20
CA ASP A 63 -6.90 -38.13 -1.22
C ASP A 63 -5.52 -37.74 -1.77
N SER A 64 -5.23 -38.03 -3.04
CA SER A 64 -4.00 -37.57 -3.70
C SER A 64 -4.01 -36.04 -3.76
N THR A 65 -2.95 -35.45 -3.22
CA THR A 65 -2.70 -34.02 -3.33
C THR A 65 -2.28 -33.68 -4.75
N LEU A 66 -2.89 -32.65 -5.33
CA LEU A 66 -2.63 -32.26 -6.73
C LEU A 66 -1.17 -31.84 -6.92
N ASP A 67 -0.60 -31.17 -5.93
CA ASP A 67 0.75 -30.60 -6.01
C ASP A 67 1.86 -31.59 -5.59
N GLN A 68 1.66 -32.41 -4.54
CA GLN A 68 2.73 -33.27 -3.98
C GLN A 68 2.68 -34.70 -4.52
N ASP A 69 1.50 -35.31 -4.57
CA ASP A 69 1.35 -36.71 -5.00
C ASP A 69 1.24 -36.83 -6.52
N LEU A 70 0.61 -35.84 -7.18
CA LEU A 70 0.38 -35.84 -8.63
C LEU A 70 1.31 -34.88 -9.40
N ALA A 71 2.12 -34.09 -8.68
CA ALA A 71 3.08 -33.13 -9.25
C ALA A 71 2.48 -32.15 -10.29
N LEU A 72 1.20 -31.82 -10.17
CA LEU A 72 0.50 -30.90 -11.06
C LEU A 72 0.79 -29.46 -10.65
N ASP A 73 1.57 -28.73 -11.47
CA ASP A 73 1.82 -27.31 -11.21
C ASP A 73 0.60 -26.42 -11.54
N SER A 74 0.68 -25.12 -11.28
CA SER A 74 -0.45 -24.20 -11.55
C SER A 74 -0.92 -24.19 -13.01
N LEU A 75 -0.08 -24.58 -13.97
CA LEU A 75 -0.46 -24.69 -15.39
C LEU A 75 -1.09 -26.06 -15.67
N SER A 76 -0.57 -27.14 -15.08
CA SER A 76 -1.10 -28.51 -15.20
C SER A 76 -2.41 -28.71 -14.44
N ARG A 77 -2.60 -28.04 -13.30
CA ARG A 77 -3.89 -27.97 -12.58
C ARG A 77 -4.93 -27.23 -13.38
N MET A 78 -4.53 -26.17 -14.10
CA MET A 78 -5.41 -25.50 -15.05
C MET A 78 -5.83 -26.42 -16.18
N GLU A 79 -4.89 -27.16 -16.78
CA GLU A 79 -5.19 -28.13 -17.83
C GLU A 79 -6.13 -29.22 -17.31
N LEU A 80 -5.88 -29.76 -16.12
CA LEU A 80 -6.75 -30.72 -15.48
C LEU A 80 -8.16 -30.14 -15.24
N LEU A 81 -8.26 -28.90 -14.75
CA LEU A 81 -9.55 -28.23 -14.56
C LEU A 81 -10.28 -28.02 -15.89
N LEU A 82 -9.60 -27.58 -16.95
CA LEU A 82 -10.19 -27.42 -18.28
C LEU A 82 -10.70 -28.76 -18.83
N ARG A 83 -9.93 -29.84 -18.65
CA ARG A 83 -10.34 -31.19 -19.03
C ARG A 83 -11.51 -31.68 -18.19
N ILE A 84 -11.57 -31.35 -16.90
CA ILE A 84 -12.71 -31.63 -16.02
C ILE A 84 -13.95 -30.88 -16.53
N GLU A 85 -13.84 -29.58 -16.78
CA GLU A 85 -14.94 -28.77 -17.33
C GLU A 85 -15.47 -29.34 -18.65
N GLN A 86 -14.56 -29.77 -19.55
CA GLN A 86 -14.92 -30.41 -20.82
C GLN A 86 -15.53 -31.81 -20.61
N ALA A 87 -14.92 -32.67 -19.79
CA ALA A 87 -15.33 -34.05 -19.61
C ALA A 87 -16.65 -34.18 -18.83
N PHE A 88 -16.93 -33.22 -17.95
CA PHE A 88 -18.15 -33.19 -17.13
C PHE A 88 -19.18 -32.15 -17.61
N ALA A 89 -18.88 -31.37 -18.65
CA ALA A 89 -19.73 -30.31 -19.20
C ALA A 89 -20.25 -29.36 -18.11
N LEU A 90 -19.34 -28.77 -17.35
CA LEU A 90 -19.60 -27.87 -16.23
C LEU A 90 -18.59 -26.72 -16.22
N ASP A 91 -18.97 -25.59 -15.63
CA ASP A 91 -18.05 -24.46 -15.36
C ASP A 91 -17.70 -24.50 -13.87
N LEU A 92 -16.41 -24.63 -13.56
CA LEU A 92 -15.94 -24.62 -12.17
C LEU A 92 -15.75 -23.18 -11.68
N PRO A 93 -16.07 -22.86 -10.42
CA PRO A 93 -15.86 -21.52 -9.85
C PRO A 93 -14.41 -21.03 -9.98
N GLU A 94 -14.21 -19.72 -10.20
CA GLU A 94 -12.88 -19.09 -10.44
C GLU A 94 -11.85 -19.37 -9.33
N ASP A 95 -12.29 -19.61 -8.09
CA ASP A 95 -11.45 -19.89 -6.93
C ASP A 95 -11.11 -21.37 -6.73
N THR A 96 -11.65 -22.27 -7.56
CA THR A 96 -11.39 -23.73 -7.48
C THR A 96 -9.89 -24.01 -7.61
N LEU A 97 -9.18 -23.25 -8.45
CA LEU A 97 -7.72 -23.27 -8.60
C LEU A 97 -6.95 -22.96 -7.32
N GLN A 98 -7.52 -22.12 -6.45
CA GLN A 98 -6.88 -21.71 -5.20
C GLN A 98 -7.30 -22.58 -4.02
N ARG A 99 -8.51 -23.17 -4.07
CA ARG A 99 -9.11 -23.93 -2.97
C ARG A 99 -8.85 -25.43 -3.03
N ALA A 100 -8.74 -26.01 -4.23
CA ALA A 100 -8.65 -27.45 -4.37
C ALA A 100 -7.22 -27.96 -4.17
N ASP A 101 -6.90 -28.53 -3.01
CA ASP A 101 -5.56 -29.07 -2.72
C ASP A 101 -5.46 -30.57 -3.07
N THR A 102 -6.59 -31.28 -3.14
CA THR A 102 -6.71 -32.72 -3.42
C THR A 102 -7.68 -33.02 -4.57
N VAL A 103 -7.62 -34.24 -5.12
CA VAL A 103 -8.61 -34.71 -6.11
C VAL A 103 -10.03 -34.74 -5.50
N ARG A 104 -10.17 -34.98 -4.20
CA ARG A 104 -11.43 -34.90 -3.46
C ARG A 104 -12.02 -33.48 -3.48
N ASP A 105 -11.19 -32.45 -3.39
CA ASP A 105 -11.68 -31.07 -3.48
C ASP A 105 -12.19 -30.73 -4.89
N LEU A 106 -11.57 -31.31 -5.93
CA LEU A 106 -12.08 -31.21 -7.31
C LEU A 106 -13.42 -31.94 -7.47
N LEU A 107 -13.57 -33.12 -6.85
CA LEU A 107 -14.84 -33.85 -6.85
C LEU A 107 -15.96 -33.05 -6.17
N LEU A 108 -15.67 -32.44 -5.01
CA LEU A 108 -16.62 -31.56 -4.32
C LEU A 108 -17.00 -30.34 -5.18
N ALA A 109 -16.04 -29.76 -5.90
CA ALA A 109 -16.30 -28.65 -6.81
C ALA A 109 -17.20 -29.09 -8.00
N ILE A 110 -16.98 -30.28 -8.57
CA ILE A 110 -17.82 -30.87 -9.62
C ILE A 110 -19.25 -31.12 -9.13
N GLU A 111 -19.40 -31.67 -7.92
CA GLU A 111 -20.72 -31.97 -7.34
C GLU A 111 -21.52 -30.71 -6.98
N GLN A 112 -20.82 -29.60 -6.74
CA GLN A 112 -21.42 -28.30 -6.41
C GLN A 112 -21.57 -27.38 -7.64
N ALA A 113 -20.93 -27.70 -8.76
CA ALA A 113 -20.95 -26.86 -9.95
C ALA A 113 -22.29 -26.95 -10.70
N PRO A 114 -22.87 -25.82 -11.13
CA PRO A 114 -24.01 -25.84 -12.03
C PRO A 114 -23.60 -26.49 -13.37
N ARG A 115 -24.42 -27.41 -13.89
CA ARG A 115 -24.20 -28.00 -15.22
C ARG A 115 -24.09 -26.88 -16.26
N ALA A 116 -23.13 -26.97 -17.18
CA ALA A 116 -22.97 -26.03 -18.27
C ALA A 116 -24.20 -26.15 -19.18
N ALA A 117 -25.24 -25.37 -18.88
CA ALA A 117 -26.23 -25.03 -19.89
C ALA A 117 -25.45 -24.41 -21.05
N ALA A 118 -25.66 -24.91 -22.27
CA ALA A 118 -25.07 -24.38 -23.48
C ALA A 118 -25.26 -22.86 -23.52
N ARG A 119 -24.28 -22.10 -23.03
CA ARG A 119 -24.29 -20.65 -23.10
C ARG A 119 -24.01 -20.32 -24.55
N GLY A 120 -25.08 -20.00 -25.28
CA GLY A 120 -24.99 -19.38 -26.59
C GLY A 120 -24.07 -18.17 -26.55
N ARG A 121 -23.51 -17.84 -27.72
CA ARG A 121 -22.67 -16.65 -27.96
C ARG A 121 -23.06 -15.51 -27.01
N PRO A 122 -22.11 -14.91 -26.27
CA PRO A 122 -22.43 -13.86 -25.31
C PRO A 122 -23.33 -12.82 -25.99
N LYS A 123 -24.50 -12.56 -25.40
CA LYS A 123 -25.44 -11.57 -25.91
C LYS A 123 -24.67 -10.28 -26.15
N GLN A 124 -24.80 -9.74 -27.37
CA GLN A 124 -24.27 -8.44 -27.77
C GLN A 124 -24.80 -7.40 -26.77
N ALA A 125 -23.97 -7.01 -25.81
CA ALA A 125 -24.29 -5.85 -24.99
C ALA A 125 -24.08 -4.62 -25.87
N THR A 126 -25.03 -3.69 -25.82
CA THR A 126 -24.85 -2.36 -26.40
C THR A 126 -23.61 -1.74 -25.77
N ALA A 127 -22.54 -1.63 -26.57
CA ALA A 127 -21.36 -0.86 -26.19
C ALA A 127 -21.83 0.51 -25.68
N PRO A 128 -21.30 1.02 -24.55
CA PRO A 128 -21.63 2.36 -24.11
C PRO A 128 -21.36 3.31 -25.29
N GLY A 129 -22.43 3.95 -25.78
CA GLY A 129 -22.34 4.82 -26.95
C GLY A 129 -21.34 5.94 -26.70
N PRO A 130 -20.57 6.38 -27.72
CA PRO A 130 -19.66 7.51 -27.56
C PRO A 130 -20.47 8.72 -27.07
N THR A 131 -20.15 9.18 -25.87
CA THR A 131 -20.78 10.38 -25.30
C THR A 131 -20.17 11.61 -25.99
N PRO A 132 -20.96 12.57 -26.47
CA PRO A 132 -20.41 13.80 -27.05
C PRO A 132 -19.51 14.52 -26.03
N PRO A 133 -18.41 15.15 -26.49
CA PRO A 133 -17.61 16.02 -25.63
C PRO A 133 -18.44 17.23 -25.20
N ASP A 134 -18.43 17.57 -23.92
CA ASP A 134 -18.97 18.84 -23.40
C ASP A 134 -17.88 19.91 -23.40
N ASP A 135 -18.26 21.16 -23.64
CA ASP A 135 -17.37 22.33 -23.81
C ASP A 135 -16.60 22.77 -22.53
N ASP A 136 -16.76 22.07 -21.40
CA ASP A 136 -16.22 22.46 -20.08
C ASP A 136 -15.01 21.62 -19.61
N ASP A 137 -14.23 21.09 -20.58
CA ASP A 137 -12.97 20.34 -20.36
C ASP A 137 -11.92 21.12 -19.52
N LYS A 138 -12.04 22.45 -19.45
CA LYS A 138 -11.10 23.29 -18.70
C LYS A 138 -11.04 22.94 -17.22
N ALA A 139 -12.18 22.68 -16.58
CA ALA A 139 -12.23 22.38 -15.14
C ALA A 139 -11.46 21.08 -14.78
N LEU A 140 -11.57 20.05 -15.63
CA LEU A 140 -10.86 18.78 -15.50
C LEU A 140 -9.34 18.96 -15.66
N THR A 141 -8.93 19.80 -16.62
CA THR A 141 -7.51 20.12 -16.83
C THR A 141 -6.89 20.98 -15.72
N THR A 142 -7.70 21.75 -14.99
CA THR A 142 -7.24 22.59 -13.87
C THR A 142 -7.29 21.91 -12.50
N ALA A 143 -7.90 20.72 -12.39
CA ALA A 143 -8.02 20.00 -11.12
C ALA A 143 -6.64 19.78 -10.46
N SER A 144 -6.57 20.00 -9.15
CA SER A 144 -5.35 19.86 -8.35
C SER A 144 -5.29 18.53 -7.59
N THR A 145 -6.44 17.85 -7.45
CA THR A 145 -6.55 16.54 -6.78
C THR A 145 -7.40 15.55 -7.56
N LEU A 146 -7.22 14.25 -7.30
CA LEU A 146 -8.09 13.19 -7.85
C LEU A 146 -9.55 13.33 -7.35
N LEU A 147 -9.74 13.97 -6.20
CA LEU A 147 -11.05 14.21 -5.62
C LEU A 147 -11.81 15.30 -6.37
N GLU A 148 -11.12 16.38 -6.77
CA GLU A 148 -11.70 17.40 -7.64
C GLU A 148 -12.13 16.84 -9.00
N VAL A 149 -11.36 15.89 -9.56
CA VAL A 149 -11.73 15.15 -10.76
C VAL A 149 -13.03 14.36 -10.55
N LEU A 150 -13.12 13.59 -9.46
CA LEU A 150 -14.32 12.83 -9.12
C LEU A 150 -15.54 13.75 -8.88
N ASP A 151 -15.37 14.83 -8.11
CA ASP A 151 -16.42 15.80 -7.81
C ASP A 151 -16.90 16.53 -9.08
N TRP A 152 -16.02 16.76 -10.06
CA TRP A 152 -16.42 17.29 -11.37
C TRP A 152 -17.31 16.30 -12.12
N HIS A 153 -16.89 15.04 -12.22
CA HIS A 153 -17.67 13.99 -12.87
C HIS A 153 -19.00 13.72 -12.18
N GLU A 154 -19.06 13.72 -10.84
CA GLU A 154 -20.30 13.54 -10.09
C GLU A 154 -21.30 14.67 -10.37
N ARG A 155 -20.83 15.91 -10.50
CA ARG A 155 -21.70 17.07 -10.80
C ARG A 155 -22.16 17.09 -12.25
N ALA A 156 -21.24 16.87 -13.20
CA ALA A 156 -21.53 16.97 -14.62
C ALA A 156 -22.19 15.70 -15.18
N HIS A 157 -21.76 14.52 -14.72
CA HIS A 157 -22.09 13.23 -15.33
C HIS A 157 -22.35 12.10 -14.30
N PRO A 158 -23.24 12.29 -13.31
CA PRO A 158 -23.42 11.33 -12.22
C PRO A 158 -23.82 9.93 -12.71
N GLN A 159 -24.60 9.83 -13.79
CA GLN A 159 -25.11 8.57 -14.34
C GLN A 159 -24.15 7.92 -15.35
N ARG A 160 -23.05 8.58 -15.72
CA ARG A 160 -22.10 8.03 -16.68
C ARG A 160 -21.32 6.88 -16.04
N VAL A 161 -21.21 5.77 -16.75
CA VAL A 161 -20.46 4.59 -16.31
C VAL A 161 -18.97 4.92 -16.33
N GLN A 162 -18.33 4.82 -15.16
CA GLN A 162 -16.90 5.00 -14.99
C GLN A 162 -16.17 3.68 -15.16
N SER A 163 -16.70 2.59 -14.60
CA SER A 163 -16.12 1.27 -14.73
C SER A 163 -17.17 0.17 -14.88
N ILE A 164 -16.76 -0.95 -15.48
CA ILE A 164 -17.56 -2.17 -15.66
C ILE A 164 -16.72 -3.33 -15.16
N LEU A 165 -17.11 -3.93 -14.04
CA LEU A 165 -16.48 -5.15 -13.53
C LEU A 165 -17.05 -6.36 -14.26
N VAL A 166 -16.23 -7.02 -15.07
CA VAL A 166 -16.59 -8.23 -15.80
C VAL A 166 -16.39 -9.44 -14.88
N THR A 167 -17.45 -10.22 -14.69
CA THR A 167 -17.46 -11.48 -13.92
C THR A 167 -18.13 -12.59 -14.74
N ASP A 168 -18.04 -13.83 -14.27
CA ASP A 168 -18.65 -14.99 -14.95
C ASP A 168 -20.18 -15.03 -14.86
N GLU A 169 -20.74 -14.34 -13.87
CA GLU A 169 -22.18 -14.27 -13.65
C GLU A 169 -22.79 -13.14 -14.48
N SER A 170 -22.28 -11.92 -14.30
CA SER A 170 -22.77 -10.72 -14.98
C SER A 170 -21.77 -9.56 -14.91
N ASP A 171 -21.85 -8.63 -15.86
CA ASP A 171 -21.10 -7.39 -15.79
C ASP A 171 -21.75 -6.43 -14.79
N GLN A 172 -20.93 -5.85 -13.92
CA GLN A 172 -21.38 -4.91 -12.89
C GLN A 172 -20.89 -3.49 -13.24
N PRO A 173 -21.75 -2.64 -13.81
CA PRO A 173 -21.39 -1.25 -14.07
C PRO A 173 -21.32 -0.46 -12.76
N LEU A 174 -20.43 0.53 -12.72
CA LEU A 174 -20.26 1.50 -11.66
C LEU A 174 -20.23 2.90 -12.28
N SER A 175 -21.26 3.69 -11.99
CA SER A 175 -21.34 5.10 -12.41
C SER A 175 -20.49 6.01 -11.52
N TYR A 176 -20.19 7.22 -12.00
CA TYR A 176 -19.49 8.23 -11.20
C TYR A 176 -20.26 8.60 -9.92
N GLY A 177 -21.59 8.71 -9.99
CA GLY A 177 -22.43 8.98 -8.83
C GLY A 177 -22.42 7.86 -7.81
N GLU A 178 -22.44 6.59 -8.26
CA GLU A 178 -22.32 5.44 -7.36
C GLU A 178 -20.93 5.36 -6.72
N LEU A 179 -19.86 5.60 -7.49
CA LEU A 179 -18.50 5.67 -7.00
C LEU A 179 -18.35 6.75 -5.92
N ALA A 180 -18.84 7.96 -6.18
CA ALA A 180 -18.77 9.06 -5.23
C ALA A 180 -19.58 8.76 -3.95
N ALA A 181 -20.84 8.32 -4.09
CA ALA A 181 -21.70 7.99 -2.96
C ALA A 181 -21.12 6.84 -2.11
N GLY A 182 -20.63 5.77 -2.75
CA GLY A 182 -19.97 4.65 -2.07
C GLY A 182 -18.70 5.08 -1.34
N SER A 183 -17.90 5.95 -1.95
CA SER A 183 -16.68 6.48 -1.36
C SER A 183 -16.95 7.37 -0.15
N ARG A 184 -17.97 8.24 -0.20
CA ARG A 184 -18.39 9.06 0.96
C ARG A 184 -18.83 8.19 2.15
N ARG A 185 -19.54 7.08 1.90
CA ARG A 185 -19.92 6.12 2.96
C ARG A 185 -18.72 5.42 3.60
N VAL A 186 -17.71 5.07 2.80
CA VAL A 186 -16.46 4.49 3.32
C VAL A 186 -15.67 5.53 4.12
N ALA A 187 -15.55 6.75 3.61
CA ALA A 187 -14.87 7.85 4.30
C ALA A 187 -15.49 8.13 5.68
N ALA A 188 -16.82 8.18 5.76
CA ALA A 188 -17.55 8.33 7.02
C ALA A 188 -17.25 7.19 8.00
N ALA A 189 -17.25 5.94 7.52
CA ALA A 189 -16.94 4.76 8.35
C ALA A 189 -15.50 4.79 8.88
N LEU A 190 -14.54 5.25 8.07
CA LEU A 190 -13.14 5.40 8.48
C LEU A 190 -12.97 6.48 9.55
N GLN A 191 -13.66 7.61 9.43
CA GLN A 191 -13.67 8.65 10.47
C GLN A 191 -14.29 8.13 11.78
N GLN A 192 -15.41 7.42 11.71
CA GLN A 192 -16.02 6.77 12.88
C GLN A 192 -15.12 5.69 13.50
N ALA A 193 -14.32 5.01 12.68
CA ALA A 193 -13.29 4.07 13.13
C ALA A 193 -12.08 4.76 13.80
N GLY A 194 -12.04 6.10 13.81
CA GLY A 194 -11.00 6.90 14.45
C GLY A 194 -9.72 7.04 13.61
N VAL A 195 -9.81 6.85 12.29
CA VAL A 195 -8.71 7.15 11.37
C VAL A 195 -8.60 8.67 11.21
N ALA A 196 -7.40 9.21 11.38
CA ALA A 196 -7.11 10.63 11.24
C ALA A 196 -6.48 10.93 9.86
N PRO A 197 -6.65 12.16 9.32
CA PRO A 197 -5.95 12.59 8.11
C PRO A 197 -4.44 12.38 8.21
N GLY A 198 -3.81 11.97 7.12
CA GLY A 198 -2.40 11.61 7.00
C GLY A 198 -2.06 10.20 7.48
N GLN A 199 -3.00 9.44 8.04
CA GLN A 199 -2.73 8.05 8.46
C GLN A 199 -2.88 7.07 7.30
N ALA A 200 -2.03 6.04 7.30
CA ALA A 200 -2.07 5.00 6.30
C ALA A 200 -3.18 3.96 6.57
N VAL A 201 -3.95 3.63 5.54
CA VAL A 201 -4.96 2.56 5.54
C VAL A 201 -4.58 1.56 4.46
N ALA A 202 -4.31 0.32 4.87
CA ALA A 202 -3.95 -0.74 3.94
C ALA A 202 -5.19 -1.33 3.27
N ILE A 203 -5.10 -1.59 1.97
CA ILE A 203 -6.15 -2.21 1.16
C ILE A 203 -5.62 -3.55 0.64
N MET A 204 -6.18 -4.65 1.13
CA MET A 204 -5.90 -6.01 0.66
C MET A 204 -7.17 -6.62 0.07
N LEU A 205 -7.61 -6.06 -1.06
CA LEU A 205 -8.83 -6.46 -1.73
C LEU A 205 -8.51 -6.96 -3.15
N PRO A 206 -9.24 -7.96 -3.68
CA PRO A 206 -9.21 -8.28 -5.09
C PRO A 206 -9.82 -7.13 -5.91
N THR A 207 -9.66 -7.20 -7.23
CA THR A 207 -10.39 -6.35 -8.16
C THR A 207 -11.90 -6.53 -7.96
N SER A 208 -12.55 -5.52 -7.39
CA SER A 208 -13.97 -5.54 -7.04
C SER A 208 -14.48 -4.11 -6.87
N LEU A 209 -15.81 -3.91 -6.90
CA LEU A 209 -16.41 -2.58 -6.68
C LEU A 209 -16.02 -1.99 -5.32
N ALA A 210 -15.90 -2.84 -4.30
CA ALA A 210 -15.44 -2.46 -2.97
C ALA A 210 -14.03 -1.82 -3.00
N TYR A 211 -13.14 -2.27 -3.88
CA TYR A 211 -11.81 -1.68 -4.03
C TYR A 211 -11.91 -0.20 -4.40
N PHE A 212 -12.73 0.13 -5.41
CA PHE A 212 -12.88 1.50 -5.91
C PHE A 212 -13.45 2.42 -4.83
N HIS A 213 -14.50 1.99 -4.12
CA HIS A 213 -15.07 2.73 -2.99
C HIS A 213 -14.07 2.90 -1.85
N CYS A 214 -13.29 1.87 -1.53
CA CYS A 214 -12.30 1.95 -0.44
C CYS A 214 -11.17 2.92 -0.79
N TYR A 215 -10.63 2.86 -2.00
CA TYR A 215 -9.55 3.74 -2.43
C TYR A 215 -9.96 5.22 -2.32
N PHE A 216 -11.09 5.60 -2.91
CA PHE A 216 -11.59 6.98 -2.85
C PHE A 216 -12.13 7.38 -1.48
N GLY A 217 -12.70 6.45 -0.71
CA GLY A 217 -13.13 6.73 0.66
C GLY A 217 -11.98 7.04 1.61
N ILE A 218 -10.83 6.36 1.43
CA ILE A 218 -9.60 6.67 2.17
C ILE A 218 -9.08 8.05 1.78
N LEU A 219 -9.07 8.38 0.48
CA LEU A 219 -8.68 9.71 0.01
C LEU A 219 -9.60 10.82 0.53
N LEU A 220 -10.93 10.65 0.46
CA LEU A 220 -11.92 11.66 0.86
C LEU A 220 -11.81 12.09 2.33
N MET A 221 -11.36 11.20 3.22
CA MET A 221 -11.11 11.56 4.62
C MET A 221 -9.70 12.13 4.86
N GLY A 222 -8.86 12.21 3.82
CA GLY A 222 -7.47 12.68 3.87
C GLY A 222 -6.49 11.62 4.39
N ALA A 223 -6.85 10.33 4.36
CA ALA A 223 -5.93 9.24 4.71
C ALA A 223 -5.17 8.74 3.47
N ILE A 224 -4.15 7.93 3.71
CA ILE A 224 -3.23 7.46 2.67
C ILE A 224 -3.51 5.98 2.39
N PRO A 225 -4.05 5.62 1.21
CA PRO A 225 -4.23 4.23 0.83
C PRO A 225 -2.88 3.55 0.60
N VAL A 226 -2.77 2.32 1.07
CA VAL A 226 -1.59 1.45 0.89
C VAL A 226 -2.05 0.12 0.28
N PRO A 227 -2.12 0.02 -1.06
CA PRO A 227 -2.51 -1.21 -1.73
C PRO A 227 -1.50 -2.33 -1.49
N ILE A 228 -2.00 -3.51 -1.10
CA ILE A 228 -1.24 -4.75 -0.97
C ILE A 228 -2.05 -5.91 -1.54
N TYR A 229 -1.42 -7.06 -1.77
CA TYR A 229 -2.07 -8.22 -2.38
C TYR A 229 -2.31 -9.34 -1.35
N PRO A 230 -3.40 -10.12 -1.48
CA PRO A 230 -3.62 -11.30 -0.66
C PRO A 230 -2.66 -12.46 -1.08
N PRO A 231 -2.41 -13.46 -0.22
CA PRO A 231 -1.53 -14.57 -0.57
C PRO A 231 -2.13 -15.40 -1.71
N ALA A 232 -1.32 -15.65 -2.75
CA ALA A 232 -1.76 -16.42 -3.91
C ALA A 232 -1.83 -17.95 -3.64
N ARG A 233 -1.12 -18.45 -2.61
CA ARG A 233 -1.06 -19.88 -2.24
C ARG A 233 -0.84 -20.05 -0.74
N ALA A 234 -1.46 -21.09 -0.15
CA ALA A 234 -1.30 -21.44 1.26
C ALA A 234 0.13 -21.89 1.61
N SER A 235 0.88 -22.47 0.66
CA SER A 235 2.26 -22.92 0.85
C SER A 235 3.30 -21.80 1.01
N GLN A 236 2.93 -20.56 0.64
CA GLN A 236 3.79 -19.36 0.73
C GLN A 236 3.34 -18.39 1.83
N LEU A 237 2.50 -18.86 2.75
CA LEU A 237 1.83 -18.02 3.74
C LEU A 237 2.81 -17.35 4.71
N GLU A 238 3.85 -18.07 5.16
CA GLU A 238 4.87 -17.52 6.07
C GLU A 238 5.65 -16.37 5.46
N ASP A 239 6.24 -16.57 4.27
CA ASP A 239 6.95 -15.52 3.53
C ASP A 239 6.06 -14.34 3.19
N HIS A 240 4.81 -14.61 2.83
CA HIS A 240 3.82 -13.58 2.54
C HIS A 240 3.52 -12.74 3.80
N VAL A 241 3.26 -13.38 4.94
CA VAL A 241 2.95 -12.68 6.21
C VAL A 241 4.15 -11.87 6.70
N LEU A 242 5.37 -12.41 6.63
CA LEU A 242 6.58 -11.70 7.06
C LEU A 242 6.83 -10.44 6.21
N ARG A 243 6.72 -10.57 4.88
CA ARG A 243 6.88 -9.43 3.97
C ARG A 243 5.83 -8.34 4.19
N HIS A 244 4.56 -8.73 4.26
CA HIS A 244 3.47 -7.77 4.44
C HIS A 244 3.48 -7.13 5.83
N ALA A 245 3.93 -7.84 6.87
CA ALA A 245 4.15 -7.22 8.17
C ALA A 245 5.20 -6.10 8.09
N GLY A 246 6.29 -6.31 7.34
CA GLY A 246 7.29 -5.27 7.08
C GLY A 246 6.72 -4.05 6.34
N ILE A 247 5.94 -4.28 5.29
CA ILE A 247 5.23 -3.21 4.54
C ILE A 247 4.32 -2.42 5.47
N LEU A 248 3.42 -3.09 6.19
CA LEU A 248 2.43 -2.46 7.05
C LEU A 248 3.09 -1.71 8.23
N ALA A 249 4.19 -2.24 8.76
CA ALA A 249 4.97 -1.56 9.80
C ALA A 249 5.67 -0.31 9.26
N ASN A 250 6.34 -0.40 8.11
CA ASN A 250 6.99 0.76 7.48
C ASN A 250 5.96 1.84 7.13
N ALA A 251 4.81 1.46 6.56
CA ALA A 251 3.69 2.35 6.23
C ALA A 251 3.03 2.99 7.47
N ALA A 252 3.31 2.47 8.67
CA ALA A 252 2.59 2.80 9.90
C ALA A 252 1.07 2.65 9.74
N ALA A 253 0.64 1.61 9.02
CA ALA A 253 -0.78 1.37 8.72
C ALA A 253 -1.59 1.19 10.00
N VAL A 254 -2.66 1.97 10.16
CA VAL A 254 -3.53 1.94 11.36
C VAL A 254 -4.72 1.02 11.21
N LEU A 255 -5.15 0.78 9.97
CA LEU A 255 -6.30 -0.05 9.62
C LEU A 255 -5.97 -0.87 8.36
N LEU A 256 -6.46 -2.10 8.30
CA LEU A 256 -6.39 -2.97 7.12
C LEU A 256 -7.80 -3.38 6.71
N ILE A 257 -8.17 -3.05 5.46
CA ILE A 257 -9.39 -3.52 4.81
C ILE A 257 -9.05 -4.77 4.00
N THR A 258 -9.75 -5.86 4.26
CA THR A 258 -9.49 -7.17 3.65
C THR A 258 -10.78 -7.95 3.41
N VAL A 259 -10.73 -8.97 2.57
CA VAL A 259 -11.87 -9.90 2.37
C VAL A 259 -12.02 -10.88 3.55
N PRO A 260 -13.24 -11.39 3.82
CA PRO A 260 -13.50 -12.35 4.90
C PRO A 260 -12.60 -13.59 4.89
N GLU A 261 -12.28 -14.12 3.70
CA GLU A 261 -11.47 -15.32 3.49
C GLU A 261 -10.02 -15.11 3.95
N ALA A 262 -9.51 -13.88 3.84
CA ALA A 262 -8.16 -13.50 4.25
C ALA A 262 -8.06 -13.06 5.72
N LYS A 263 -9.14 -13.15 6.50
CA LYS A 263 -9.21 -12.66 7.89
C LYS A 263 -8.20 -13.33 8.83
N VAL A 264 -7.90 -14.62 8.61
CA VAL A 264 -6.87 -15.34 9.40
C VAL A 264 -5.49 -14.71 9.17
N VAL A 265 -5.13 -14.46 7.91
CA VAL A 265 -3.87 -13.82 7.51
C VAL A 265 -3.80 -12.41 8.07
N ALA A 266 -4.89 -11.65 7.95
CA ALA A 266 -4.98 -10.30 8.50
C ALA A 266 -4.78 -10.25 10.02
N ARG A 267 -5.29 -11.24 10.77
CA ARG A 267 -5.05 -11.35 12.22
C ARG A 267 -3.59 -11.64 12.55
N LEU A 268 -2.92 -12.50 11.78
CA LEU A 268 -1.48 -12.77 11.94
C LEU A 268 -0.65 -11.50 11.67
N LEU A 269 -1.02 -10.73 10.65
CA LEU A 269 -0.41 -9.43 10.36
C LEU A 269 -0.64 -8.44 11.51
N GLN A 270 -1.88 -8.34 12.01
CA GLN A 270 -2.22 -7.48 13.14
C GLN A 270 -1.41 -7.82 14.40
N ALA A 271 -1.20 -9.11 14.70
CA ALA A 271 -0.39 -9.55 15.84
C ALA A 271 1.09 -9.14 15.71
N ARG A 272 1.62 -9.02 14.48
CA ARG A 272 3.00 -8.63 14.22
C ARG A 272 3.22 -7.13 14.06
N VAL A 273 2.21 -6.37 13.66
CA VAL A 273 2.33 -4.93 13.40
C VAL A 273 1.67 -4.15 14.54
N PRO A 274 2.43 -3.56 15.49
CA PRO A 274 1.84 -2.87 16.65
C PRO A 274 0.98 -1.66 16.28
N GLY A 275 1.29 -1.01 15.16
CA GLY A 275 0.54 0.12 14.62
C GLY A 275 -0.83 -0.25 14.04
N LEU A 276 -1.05 -1.52 13.67
CA LEU A 276 -2.28 -1.97 13.03
C LEU A 276 -3.37 -2.21 14.08
N ARG A 277 -4.21 -1.19 14.30
CA ARG A 277 -5.19 -1.15 15.39
C ARG A 277 -6.48 -1.88 15.04
N ARG A 278 -6.86 -1.89 13.76
CA ARG A 278 -8.15 -2.41 13.31
C ARG A 278 -8.04 -3.24 12.03
N LEU A 279 -8.85 -4.28 11.96
CA LEU A 279 -9.13 -5.04 10.74
C LEU A 279 -10.61 -4.82 10.39
N ALA A 280 -10.91 -4.65 9.12
CA ALA A 280 -12.28 -4.50 8.64
C ALA A 280 -12.48 -5.21 7.31
N THR A 281 -13.72 -5.58 7.03
CA THR A 281 -14.16 -5.95 5.66
C THR A 281 -14.87 -4.75 5.01
N PRO A 282 -15.02 -4.73 3.68
CA PRO A 282 -15.73 -3.64 3.01
C PRO A 282 -17.14 -3.37 3.56
N GLU A 283 -17.87 -4.43 3.91
CA GLU A 283 -19.23 -4.35 4.45
C GLU A 283 -19.26 -3.68 5.83
N GLN A 284 -18.17 -3.82 6.59
CA GLN A 284 -18.00 -3.17 7.89
C GLN A 284 -17.54 -1.71 7.77
N MET A 285 -17.08 -1.30 6.58
CA MET A 285 -16.61 0.05 6.28
C MET A 285 -17.66 0.84 5.52
N VAL A 286 -18.91 0.80 5.98
CA VAL A 286 -20.02 1.58 5.41
C VAL A 286 -20.74 2.30 6.55
N ALA A 287 -20.83 3.63 6.45
CA ALA A 287 -21.61 4.46 7.36
C ALA A 287 -22.43 5.50 6.56
N PRO A 288 -23.47 6.12 7.15
CA PRO A 288 -24.22 7.20 6.51
C PRO A 288 -23.29 8.33 6.07
N ALA A 289 -23.39 8.73 4.79
CA ALA A 289 -22.50 9.72 4.19
C ALA A 289 -22.62 11.11 4.83
N GLU A 290 -23.79 11.42 5.40
CA GLU A 290 -24.09 12.67 6.11
C GLU A 290 -23.23 12.86 7.36
N SER A 291 -22.62 11.78 7.87
CA SER A 291 -21.72 11.83 9.02
C SER A 291 -20.26 12.15 8.65
N LEU A 292 -19.95 12.29 7.35
CA LEU A 292 -18.61 12.64 6.88
C LEU A 292 -18.29 14.10 7.21
N LEU A 293 -17.23 14.32 7.98
CA LEU A 293 -16.68 15.65 8.22
C LEU A 293 -15.73 16.03 7.07
N PRO A 294 -15.85 17.24 6.50
CA PRO A 294 -14.99 17.68 5.41
C PRO A 294 -13.55 17.84 5.88
N VAL A 295 -12.61 17.50 4.99
CA VAL A 295 -11.16 17.64 5.19
C VAL A 295 -10.59 18.40 4.00
N GLU A 296 -9.72 19.39 4.27
CA GLU A 296 -8.99 20.08 3.21
C GLU A 296 -7.86 19.18 2.71
N ILE A 297 -7.82 18.94 1.40
CA ILE A 297 -6.84 18.08 0.73
C ILE A 297 -6.23 18.90 -0.41
N ARG A 298 -4.91 18.85 -0.53
CA ARG A 298 -4.12 19.64 -1.48
C ARG A 298 -3.41 18.72 -2.47
N GLY A 299 -3.04 19.27 -3.64
CA GLY A 299 -2.31 18.51 -4.66
C GLY A 299 -1.00 17.89 -4.17
N GLU A 300 -0.32 18.53 -3.21
CA GLU A 300 0.94 18.05 -2.63
C GLU A 300 0.78 16.95 -1.57
N ASP A 301 -0.46 16.68 -1.14
CA ASP A 301 -0.74 15.62 -0.18
C ASP A 301 -0.56 14.25 -0.84
N THR A 302 -0.09 13.28 -0.04
CA THR A 302 0.14 11.91 -0.50
C THR A 302 -1.18 11.26 -0.92
N ALA A 303 -1.29 10.94 -2.20
CA ALA A 303 -2.44 10.22 -2.75
C ALA A 303 -2.36 8.72 -2.46
N PHE A 304 -1.17 8.12 -2.50
CA PHE A 304 -0.97 6.75 -2.00
C PHE A 304 0.52 6.42 -1.82
N ILE A 305 0.79 5.31 -1.11
CA ILE A 305 2.14 4.74 -1.01
C ILE A 305 2.17 3.41 -1.76
N GLN A 306 3.06 3.32 -2.75
CA GLN A 306 3.25 2.11 -3.53
C GLN A 306 4.48 1.34 -3.09
N TYR A 307 4.30 0.10 -2.63
CA TYR A 307 5.43 -0.73 -2.28
C TYR A 307 6.00 -1.48 -3.47
N THR A 308 7.29 -1.27 -3.74
CA THR A 308 8.06 -2.04 -4.72
C THR A 308 8.93 -3.06 -3.99
N SER A 309 9.28 -4.16 -4.67
CA SER A 309 10.00 -5.28 -4.03
C SER A 309 11.41 -4.95 -3.54
N GLY A 310 11.98 -3.81 -3.94
CA GLY A 310 13.34 -3.37 -3.57
C GLY A 310 14.44 -4.31 -4.06
N SER A 311 15.57 -3.78 -4.52
CA SER A 311 16.70 -4.60 -4.96
C SER A 311 17.41 -5.35 -3.81
N THR A 312 17.24 -4.87 -2.57
CA THR A 312 17.85 -5.44 -1.35
C THR A 312 16.93 -6.44 -0.64
N GLY A 313 15.75 -6.72 -1.19
CA GLY A 313 14.75 -7.62 -0.60
C GLY A 313 13.83 -6.97 0.45
N ASN A 314 14.15 -5.76 0.91
CA ASN A 314 13.28 -4.94 1.75
C ASN A 314 12.35 -4.08 0.88
N PRO A 315 11.01 -4.18 1.04
CA PRO A 315 10.08 -3.37 0.28
C PRO A 315 10.29 -1.87 0.50
N LYS A 316 10.29 -1.08 -0.58
CA LYS A 316 10.38 0.38 -0.53
C LYS A 316 9.03 1.00 -0.87
N GLY A 317 8.51 1.88 -0.02
CA GLY A 317 7.26 2.58 -0.27
C GLY A 317 7.50 3.87 -1.06
N VAL A 318 7.17 3.89 -2.35
CA VAL A 318 7.21 5.10 -3.18
C VAL A 318 6.05 6.01 -2.78
N VAL A 319 6.35 7.27 -2.44
CA VAL A 319 5.34 8.26 -2.02
C VAL A 319 4.88 9.07 -3.22
N LEU A 320 3.61 8.93 -3.61
CA LEU A 320 3.04 9.65 -4.75
C LEU A 320 1.97 10.64 -4.28
N SER A 321 2.14 11.92 -4.60
CA SER A 321 1.15 12.96 -4.32
C SER A 321 0.06 12.99 -5.39
N HIS A 322 -1.06 13.67 -5.11
CA HIS A 322 -2.09 13.90 -6.12
C HIS A 322 -1.53 14.63 -7.36
N ALA A 323 -0.66 15.61 -7.16
CA ALA A 323 -0.01 16.37 -8.22
C ALA A 323 0.89 15.48 -9.09
N ASN A 324 1.65 14.55 -8.49
CA ASN A 324 2.47 13.59 -9.26
C ASN A 324 1.61 12.76 -10.21
N LEU A 325 0.49 12.23 -9.70
CA LEU A 325 -0.41 11.37 -10.48
C LEU A 325 -1.08 12.13 -11.62
N LEU A 326 -1.64 13.31 -11.32
CA LEU A 326 -2.29 14.14 -12.34
C LEU A 326 -1.30 14.60 -13.41
N ALA A 327 -0.07 14.94 -13.03
CA ALA A 327 0.98 15.31 -13.98
C ALA A 327 1.30 14.15 -14.94
N ASN A 328 1.46 12.93 -14.43
CA ASN A 328 1.75 11.76 -15.27
C ASN A 328 0.56 11.41 -16.19
N ILE A 329 -0.66 11.40 -15.64
CA ILE A 329 -1.86 11.04 -16.39
C ILE A 329 -2.14 12.05 -17.50
N ARG A 330 -1.98 13.36 -17.25
CA ARG A 330 -2.13 14.40 -18.28
C ARG A 330 -1.08 14.29 -19.38
N ALA A 331 0.17 14.02 -19.02
CA ALA A 331 1.24 13.83 -20.00
C ALA A 331 0.97 12.59 -20.88
N MET A 332 0.52 11.48 -20.27
CA MET A 332 0.07 10.30 -21.01
C MET A 332 -1.14 10.61 -21.89
N GLN A 333 -2.18 11.28 -21.38
CA GLN A 333 -3.37 11.65 -22.15
C GLN A 333 -2.99 12.38 -23.45
N GLN A 334 -2.06 13.35 -23.36
CA GLN A 334 -1.58 14.10 -24.52
C GLN A 334 -0.90 13.20 -25.56
N VAL A 335 0.06 12.37 -25.15
CA VAL A 335 0.82 11.51 -26.09
C VAL A 335 -0.05 10.39 -26.66
N LEU A 336 -0.98 9.87 -25.87
CA LEU A 336 -1.89 8.81 -26.29
C LEU A 336 -3.05 9.34 -27.15
N ALA A 337 -3.21 10.66 -27.26
CA ALA A 337 -4.41 11.32 -27.77
C ALA A 337 -5.69 10.71 -27.16
N ALA A 338 -5.64 10.44 -25.85
CA ALA A 338 -6.73 9.77 -25.15
C ALA A 338 -7.88 10.74 -24.93
N SER A 339 -9.11 10.25 -25.10
CA SER A 339 -10.32 11.05 -25.00
C SER A 339 -11.45 10.27 -24.30
N PRO A 340 -12.54 10.93 -23.90
CA PRO A 340 -13.73 10.26 -23.36
C PRO A 340 -14.41 9.25 -24.32
N ARG A 341 -13.95 9.16 -25.59
CA ARG A 341 -14.42 8.19 -26.59
C ARG A 341 -13.65 6.87 -26.56
N ASP A 342 -12.51 6.82 -25.88
CA ASP A 342 -11.75 5.59 -25.72
C ASP A 342 -12.48 4.62 -24.78
N VAL A 343 -12.07 3.36 -24.79
CA VAL A 343 -12.50 2.34 -23.82
C VAL A 343 -11.26 1.58 -23.39
N PHE A 344 -10.96 1.59 -22.10
CA PHE A 344 -9.81 0.88 -21.57
C PHE A 344 -10.23 -0.50 -21.05
N VAL A 345 -9.61 -1.56 -21.54
CA VAL A 345 -9.83 -2.93 -21.06
C VAL A 345 -8.63 -3.38 -20.25
N SER A 346 -8.85 -3.82 -19.02
CA SER A 346 -7.77 -4.21 -18.10
C SER A 346 -8.11 -5.45 -17.28
N TRP A 347 -7.13 -6.30 -17.06
CA TRP A 347 -7.14 -7.33 -16.02
C TRP A 347 -6.01 -7.09 -15.01
N LEU A 348 -5.28 -5.98 -15.17
CA LEU A 348 -4.10 -5.69 -14.37
C LEU A 348 -4.49 -5.47 -12.91
N PRO A 349 -3.65 -5.93 -11.95
CA PRO A 349 -3.98 -5.77 -10.55
C PRO A 349 -4.01 -4.30 -10.13
N LEU A 350 -5.02 -3.93 -9.32
CA LEU A 350 -5.17 -2.57 -8.79
C LEU A 350 -4.14 -2.22 -7.69
N TYR A 351 -3.28 -3.17 -7.29
CA TYR A 351 -2.13 -2.93 -6.41
C TYR A 351 -0.82 -2.68 -7.18
N HIS A 352 -0.86 -2.69 -8.52
CA HIS A 352 0.24 -2.37 -9.41
C HIS A 352 -0.02 -1.03 -10.10
N ASP A 353 1.03 -0.25 -10.40
CA ASP A 353 0.91 1.11 -10.96
C ASP A 353 0.17 1.14 -12.30
N MET A 354 0.49 0.23 -13.23
CA MET A 354 -0.14 0.13 -14.54
C MET A 354 -1.66 -0.16 -14.45
N GLY A 355 -2.09 -0.96 -13.47
CA GLY A 355 -3.53 -1.23 -13.25
C GLY A 355 -4.22 -0.11 -12.47
N LEU A 356 -3.59 0.39 -11.41
CA LEU A 356 -4.13 1.44 -10.56
C LEU A 356 -4.12 2.81 -11.23
N ILE A 357 -2.93 3.29 -11.60
CA ILE A 357 -2.74 4.61 -12.20
C ILE A 357 -3.11 4.58 -13.69
N GLY A 358 -2.48 3.68 -14.46
CA GLY A 358 -2.63 3.66 -15.92
C GLY A 358 -4.06 3.39 -16.38
N ALA A 359 -4.69 2.33 -15.83
CA ALA A 359 -6.06 1.97 -16.20
C ALA A 359 -7.10 2.73 -15.37
N PHE A 360 -7.14 2.56 -14.04
CA PHE A 360 -8.23 3.09 -13.21
C PHE A 360 -8.21 4.61 -13.02
N LEU A 361 -7.11 5.20 -12.55
CA LEU A 361 -7.03 6.65 -12.37
C LEU A 361 -6.96 7.37 -13.72
N GLY A 362 -6.31 6.78 -14.72
CA GLY A 362 -6.32 7.26 -16.10
C GLY A 362 -7.73 7.39 -16.67
N SER A 363 -8.57 6.35 -16.49
CA SER A 363 -9.95 6.39 -16.96
C SER A 363 -10.78 7.47 -16.27
N LEU A 364 -10.58 7.64 -14.96
CA LEU A 364 -11.22 8.69 -14.20
C LEU A 364 -10.82 10.09 -14.69
N CYS A 365 -9.53 10.35 -14.91
CA CYS A 365 -9.04 11.68 -15.26
C CYS A 365 -9.30 12.08 -16.71
N VAL A 366 -9.39 11.11 -17.63
CA VAL A 366 -9.66 11.38 -19.05
C VAL A 366 -11.16 11.26 -19.36
N GLY A 367 -11.93 10.56 -18.53
CA GLY A 367 -13.39 10.44 -18.69
C GLY A 367 -13.85 9.30 -19.60
N PHE A 368 -12.98 8.32 -19.90
CA PHE A 368 -13.37 7.10 -20.63
C PHE A 368 -13.78 5.96 -19.68
N PRO A 369 -14.65 5.02 -20.10
CA PRO A 369 -15.00 3.85 -19.29
C PRO A 369 -13.82 2.87 -19.16
N LEU A 370 -13.67 2.30 -17.97
CA LEU A 370 -12.78 1.17 -17.68
C LEU A 370 -13.57 -0.14 -17.62
N VAL A 371 -13.28 -1.06 -18.53
CA VAL A 371 -13.73 -2.46 -18.45
C VAL A 371 -12.66 -3.26 -17.72
N VAL A 372 -12.99 -3.85 -16.59
CA VAL A 372 -12.00 -4.49 -15.71
C VAL A 372 -12.42 -5.90 -15.28
N MET A 373 -11.47 -6.83 -15.25
CA MET A 373 -11.65 -8.16 -14.68
C MET A 373 -10.53 -8.50 -13.69
N SER A 374 -10.69 -9.59 -12.93
CA SER A 374 -9.64 -10.05 -12.03
C SER A 374 -8.43 -10.59 -12.82
N PRO A 375 -7.18 -10.38 -12.34
CA PRO A 375 -6.01 -11.04 -12.92
C PRO A 375 -6.14 -12.57 -12.96
N LEU A 376 -6.86 -13.15 -11.99
CA LEU A 376 -7.10 -14.59 -11.93
C LEU A 376 -7.98 -15.07 -13.08
N THR A 377 -9.03 -14.32 -13.40
CA THR A 377 -9.91 -14.56 -14.56
C THR A 377 -9.10 -14.62 -15.85
N PHE A 378 -8.18 -13.66 -16.05
CA PHE A 378 -7.28 -13.67 -17.22
C PHE A 378 -6.32 -14.86 -17.23
N LEU A 379 -5.65 -15.15 -16.10
CA LEU A 379 -4.70 -16.26 -16.01
C LEU A 379 -5.37 -17.62 -16.25
N ALA A 380 -6.65 -17.74 -15.87
CA ALA A 380 -7.46 -18.93 -16.11
C ALA A 380 -7.83 -19.08 -17.58
N ARG A 381 -8.40 -18.04 -18.18
CA ARG A 381 -8.89 -18.07 -19.57
C ARG A 381 -8.41 -16.82 -20.33
N PRO A 382 -7.17 -16.82 -20.87
CA PRO A 382 -6.55 -15.64 -21.49
C PRO A 382 -7.34 -15.04 -22.65
N GLU A 383 -8.13 -15.85 -23.35
CA GLU A 383 -9.04 -15.41 -24.42
C GLU A 383 -10.12 -14.44 -23.92
N ARG A 384 -10.49 -14.47 -22.63
CA ARG A 384 -11.45 -13.52 -22.04
C ARG A 384 -10.99 -12.07 -22.19
N TRP A 385 -9.69 -11.82 -22.17
CA TRP A 385 -9.14 -10.48 -22.40
C TRP A 385 -9.42 -9.98 -23.82
N LEU A 386 -9.14 -10.82 -24.83
CA LEU A 386 -9.40 -10.49 -26.24
C LEU A 386 -10.89 -10.34 -26.53
N TRP A 387 -11.71 -11.22 -25.95
CA TRP A 387 -13.16 -11.14 -26.06
C TRP A 387 -13.76 -9.92 -25.35
N ALA A 388 -13.17 -9.45 -24.24
CA ALA A 388 -13.55 -8.19 -23.62
C ALA A 388 -13.21 -7.00 -24.54
N ILE A 389 -12.03 -7.00 -25.17
CA ILE A 389 -11.66 -5.99 -26.17
C ILE A 389 -12.66 -5.98 -27.33
N HIS A 390 -13.00 -7.15 -27.88
CA HIS A 390 -13.99 -7.28 -28.93
C HIS A 390 -15.37 -6.76 -28.48
N ARG A 391 -15.90 -7.28 -27.37
CA ARG A 391 -17.26 -7.02 -26.89
C ARG A 391 -17.49 -5.56 -26.56
N TYR A 392 -16.51 -4.92 -25.92
CA TYR A 392 -16.62 -3.53 -25.48
C TYR A 392 -15.97 -2.54 -26.44
N ARG A 393 -15.51 -3.01 -27.62
CA ARG A 393 -14.76 -2.19 -28.59
C ARG A 393 -13.59 -1.46 -27.94
N GLY A 394 -12.85 -2.19 -27.10
CA GLY A 394 -11.70 -1.70 -26.36
C GLY A 394 -10.69 -1.03 -27.28
N THR A 395 -10.37 0.23 -27.02
CA THR A 395 -9.38 0.99 -27.80
C THR A 395 -8.01 0.98 -27.15
N LEU A 396 -7.96 0.89 -25.82
CA LEU A 396 -6.76 0.92 -25.01
C LEU A 396 -6.68 -0.33 -24.14
N SER A 397 -5.51 -0.94 -24.06
CA SER A 397 -5.27 -2.05 -23.14
C SER A 397 -3.77 -2.20 -22.90
N ALA A 398 -3.40 -2.46 -21.65
CA ALA A 398 -2.01 -2.61 -21.23
C ALA A 398 -1.77 -3.98 -20.63
N ALA A 399 -0.60 -4.54 -20.91
CA ALA A 399 -0.17 -5.80 -20.32
C ALA A 399 1.37 -5.90 -20.30
N PRO A 400 1.95 -6.68 -19.38
CA PRO A 400 3.35 -7.08 -19.47
C PRO A 400 3.56 -8.09 -20.59
N ASN A 401 4.80 -8.25 -21.03
CA ASN A 401 5.19 -9.12 -22.14
C ASN A 401 4.69 -10.57 -21.96
N PHE A 402 4.70 -11.11 -20.73
CA PHE A 402 4.28 -12.47 -20.43
C PHE A 402 2.82 -12.74 -20.83
N ALA A 403 1.95 -11.74 -20.77
CA ALA A 403 0.54 -11.89 -21.08
C ALA A 403 0.32 -12.16 -22.58
N TYR A 404 1.07 -11.45 -23.43
CA TYR A 404 1.11 -11.69 -24.86
C TYR A 404 1.60 -13.11 -25.16
N GLU A 405 2.66 -13.57 -24.50
CA GLU A 405 3.13 -14.97 -24.59
C GLU A 405 2.09 -15.98 -24.09
N LEU A 406 1.32 -15.64 -23.06
CA LEU A 406 0.27 -16.52 -22.54
C LEU A 406 -0.85 -16.71 -23.57
N CYS A 407 -1.28 -15.62 -24.22
CA CYS A 407 -2.24 -15.68 -25.33
C CYS A 407 -1.71 -16.53 -26.49
N LEU A 408 -0.44 -16.36 -26.85
CA LEU A 408 0.22 -17.16 -27.89
C LEU A 408 0.29 -18.65 -27.56
N LYS A 409 0.37 -19.02 -26.28
CA LYS A 409 0.55 -20.41 -25.85
C LYS A 409 -0.76 -21.13 -25.57
N ARG A 410 -1.72 -20.46 -24.94
CA ARG A 410 -2.90 -21.12 -24.36
C ARG A 410 -4.16 -21.04 -25.19
N ILE A 411 -4.31 -20.01 -26.01
CA ILE A 411 -5.56 -19.84 -26.73
C ILE A 411 -5.56 -20.82 -27.90
N ALA A 412 -6.57 -21.68 -28.00
CA ALA A 412 -6.74 -22.55 -29.16
C ALA A 412 -7.31 -21.74 -30.35
N PRO A 413 -7.00 -22.08 -31.62
CA PRO A 413 -7.55 -21.39 -32.78
C PRO A 413 -9.08 -21.33 -32.81
N ALA A 414 -9.77 -22.39 -32.39
CA ALA A 414 -11.23 -22.45 -32.33
C ALA A 414 -11.84 -21.42 -31.36
N ALA A 415 -11.13 -21.05 -30.28
CA ALA A 415 -11.61 -20.06 -29.31
C ALA A 415 -11.56 -18.60 -29.85
N LEU A 416 -10.94 -18.39 -31.02
CA LEU A 416 -10.81 -17.10 -31.68
C LEU A 416 -11.83 -16.89 -32.81
N GLU A 417 -12.69 -17.88 -33.09
CA GLU A 417 -13.66 -17.78 -34.18
C GLU A 417 -14.63 -16.60 -33.95
N GLY A 418 -14.67 -15.66 -34.90
CA GLY A 418 -15.50 -14.45 -34.82
C GLY A 418 -14.91 -13.30 -33.99
N LEU A 419 -13.67 -13.44 -33.49
CA LEU A 419 -12.97 -12.36 -32.81
C LEU A 419 -12.67 -11.20 -33.78
N ASP A 420 -12.90 -9.98 -33.32
CA ASP A 420 -12.54 -8.73 -34.01
C ASP A 420 -11.83 -7.78 -33.03
N LEU A 421 -10.58 -7.47 -33.35
CA LEU A 421 -9.66 -6.60 -32.61
C LEU A 421 -9.39 -5.27 -33.36
N SER A 422 -10.15 -4.96 -34.42
CA SER A 422 -9.97 -3.74 -35.22
C SER A 422 -10.09 -2.44 -34.43
N HIS A 423 -10.78 -2.46 -33.29
CA HIS A 423 -10.94 -1.30 -32.41
C HIS A 423 -9.72 -1.07 -31.51
N TRP A 424 -8.88 -2.09 -31.30
CA TRP A 424 -7.72 -2.00 -30.42
C TRP A 424 -6.66 -1.06 -31.03
N ARG A 425 -6.66 0.18 -30.56
CA ARG A 425 -5.81 1.26 -31.07
C ARG A 425 -4.41 1.22 -30.49
N LEU A 426 -4.29 0.94 -29.19
CA LEU A 426 -3.00 0.88 -28.48
C LEU A 426 -2.95 -0.33 -27.54
N ALA A 427 -2.09 -1.29 -27.91
CA ALA A 427 -1.73 -2.48 -27.15
C ALA A 427 -0.40 -2.22 -26.44
N PHE A 428 -0.46 -1.67 -25.22
CA PHE A 428 0.73 -1.33 -24.47
C PHE A 428 1.44 -2.59 -23.96
N ASN A 429 2.74 -2.71 -24.25
CA ASN A 429 3.60 -3.76 -23.71
C ASN A 429 4.70 -3.11 -22.86
N GLY A 430 4.65 -3.30 -21.54
CA GLY A 430 5.56 -2.65 -20.61
C GLY A 430 5.54 -3.25 -19.22
N ALA A 431 6.16 -2.57 -18.26
CA ALA A 431 6.44 -3.04 -16.90
C ALA A 431 7.47 -4.19 -16.81
N GLU A 432 7.88 -4.83 -17.89
CA GLU A 432 9.01 -5.76 -17.93
C GLU A 432 9.78 -5.65 -19.24
N ALA A 433 10.86 -6.41 -19.39
CA ALA A 433 11.61 -6.45 -20.64
C ALA A 433 10.68 -6.89 -21.78
N VAL A 434 10.59 -6.05 -22.82
CA VAL A 434 9.75 -6.32 -23.98
C VAL A 434 10.53 -7.19 -24.96
N SER A 435 9.99 -8.36 -25.30
CA SER A 435 10.67 -9.31 -26.18
C SER A 435 10.32 -9.02 -27.65
N PRO A 436 11.32 -8.78 -28.52
CA PRO A 436 11.10 -8.61 -29.96
C PRO A 436 10.34 -9.78 -30.60
N ASP A 437 10.65 -11.01 -30.18
CA ASP A 437 10.05 -12.23 -30.74
C ASP A 437 8.59 -12.40 -30.29
N THR A 438 8.26 -12.00 -29.06
CA THR A 438 6.87 -11.97 -28.57
C THR A 438 6.03 -10.99 -29.40
N LEU A 439 6.53 -9.77 -29.61
CA LEU A 439 5.81 -8.75 -30.39
C LEU A 439 5.52 -9.24 -31.81
N ARG A 440 6.54 -9.78 -32.49
CA ARG A 440 6.41 -10.31 -33.85
C ARG A 440 5.37 -11.43 -33.92
N ARG A 441 5.51 -12.48 -33.10
CA ARG A 441 4.59 -13.64 -33.11
C ARG A 441 3.17 -13.24 -32.75
N PHE A 442 2.99 -12.34 -31.77
CA PHE A 442 1.67 -11.87 -31.37
C PHE A 442 0.99 -11.10 -32.50
N THR A 443 1.73 -10.17 -33.13
CA THR A 443 1.23 -9.40 -34.26
C THR A 443 0.83 -10.30 -35.42
N GLU A 444 1.71 -11.22 -35.84
CA GLU A 444 1.43 -12.19 -36.90
C GLU A 444 0.17 -13.02 -36.61
N ARG A 445 0.03 -13.51 -35.38
CA ARG A 445 -1.10 -14.36 -34.98
C ARG A 445 -2.44 -13.62 -34.97
N PHE A 446 -2.46 -12.36 -34.53
CA PHE A 446 -3.71 -11.63 -34.29
C PHE A 446 -4.09 -10.64 -35.40
N THR A 447 -3.21 -10.41 -36.37
CA THR A 447 -3.52 -9.62 -37.59
C THR A 447 -4.75 -10.14 -38.34
N PRO A 448 -4.94 -11.47 -38.55
CA PRO A 448 -6.15 -11.99 -39.20
C PRO A 448 -7.45 -11.68 -38.47
N TYR A 449 -7.38 -11.34 -37.18
CA TYR A 449 -8.52 -10.97 -36.35
C TYR A 449 -8.65 -9.44 -36.19
N GLY A 450 -7.98 -8.65 -37.04
CA GLY A 450 -8.13 -7.20 -37.09
C GLY A 450 -7.13 -6.40 -36.23
N LEU A 451 -6.21 -7.04 -35.52
CA LEU A 451 -5.15 -6.30 -34.81
C LEU A 451 -4.23 -5.63 -35.83
N ARG A 452 -4.10 -4.30 -35.74
CA ARG A 452 -3.15 -3.54 -36.54
C ARG A 452 -1.73 -3.66 -35.96
N PRO A 453 -0.69 -3.96 -36.76
CA PRO A 453 0.70 -3.97 -36.28
C PRO A 453 1.10 -2.66 -35.57
N GLU A 454 0.58 -1.53 -36.06
CA GLU A 454 0.84 -0.20 -35.53
C GLU A 454 0.26 0.02 -34.13
N ALA A 455 -0.70 -0.81 -33.71
CA ALA A 455 -1.29 -0.74 -32.37
C ALA A 455 -0.34 -1.29 -31.29
N VAL A 456 0.60 -2.16 -31.65
CA VAL A 456 1.54 -2.76 -30.69
C VAL A 456 2.54 -1.70 -30.24
N THR A 457 2.45 -1.33 -28.96
CA THR A 457 3.08 -0.11 -28.42
C THR A 457 3.97 -0.48 -27.23
N PRO A 458 5.27 -0.73 -27.43
CA PRO A 458 6.22 -0.92 -26.33
C PRO A 458 6.35 0.37 -25.52
N VAL A 459 6.25 0.29 -24.19
CA VAL A 459 6.31 1.46 -23.29
C VAL A 459 7.19 1.16 -22.09
N TYR A 460 7.76 2.20 -21.49
CA TYR A 460 8.57 2.08 -20.27
C TYR A 460 8.09 3.02 -19.18
N GLY A 461 8.24 2.58 -17.94
CA GLY A 461 7.86 3.33 -16.77
C GLY A 461 8.16 2.58 -15.47
N LEU A 462 8.02 3.29 -14.36
CA LEU A 462 8.38 2.84 -13.02
C LEU A 462 7.53 3.60 -11.99
N ALA A 463 7.36 3.00 -10.82
CA ALA A 463 6.59 3.59 -9.72
C ALA A 463 7.15 4.95 -9.30
N GLU A 464 8.47 5.12 -9.31
CA GLU A 464 9.15 6.38 -9.00
C GLU A 464 8.83 7.51 -9.99
N ALA A 465 8.33 7.21 -11.19
CA ALA A 465 7.80 8.18 -12.16
C ALA A 465 6.26 8.25 -12.13
N SER A 466 5.63 7.76 -11.06
CA SER A 466 4.21 7.39 -10.97
C SER A 466 3.84 6.14 -11.77
N VAL A 467 3.91 6.16 -13.10
CA VAL A 467 3.66 4.94 -13.89
C VAL A 467 4.34 4.93 -15.27
N GLY A 468 4.15 5.97 -16.09
CA GLY A 468 4.67 6.03 -17.46
C GLY A 468 5.83 7.02 -17.57
N LEU A 469 6.84 6.70 -18.37
CA LEU A 469 7.96 7.61 -18.65
C LEU A 469 8.25 7.74 -20.15
N LEU A 470 8.27 6.63 -20.89
CA LEU A 470 8.62 6.61 -22.31
C LEU A 470 7.49 6.00 -23.14
N PHE A 471 7.12 6.70 -24.22
CA PHE A 471 6.08 6.28 -25.15
C PHE A 471 6.52 6.55 -26.60
N PRO A 472 6.29 5.62 -27.53
CA PRO A 472 6.60 5.82 -28.93
C PRO A 472 5.56 6.72 -29.61
N PRO A 473 5.90 7.35 -30.74
CA PRO A 473 4.93 8.08 -31.56
C PRO A 473 3.73 7.21 -31.97
N LEU A 474 2.53 7.81 -31.99
CA LEU A 474 1.29 7.11 -32.34
C LEU A 474 1.33 6.55 -33.77
N GLY A 475 0.83 5.33 -33.93
CA GLY A 475 0.67 4.70 -35.25
C GLY A 475 1.97 4.24 -35.92
N ARG A 476 3.11 4.29 -35.22
CA ARG A 476 4.41 3.85 -35.76
C ARG A 476 4.61 2.32 -35.68
N GLY A 477 3.95 1.64 -34.73
CA GLY A 477 4.25 0.24 -34.40
C GLY A 477 5.60 0.06 -33.69
N PRO A 478 6.01 -1.19 -33.40
CA PRO A 478 7.25 -1.48 -32.69
C PRO A 478 8.49 -1.32 -33.58
N VAL A 479 9.58 -0.78 -33.02
CA VAL A 479 10.91 -0.69 -33.64
C VAL A 479 11.88 -1.50 -32.81
N ILE A 480 12.66 -2.32 -33.50
CA ILE A 480 13.64 -3.23 -32.92
C ILE A 480 15.00 -2.83 -33.49
N ASP A 481 15.94 -2.44 -32.63
CA ASP A 481 17.33 -2.19 -33.03
C ASP A 481 18.15 -3.47 -32.84
N GLY A 482 18.83 -3.88 -33.91
CA GLY A 482 19.75 -5.02 -33.92
C GLY A 482 21.17 -4.50 -33.77
N ILE A 483 21.83 -4.84 -32.66
CA ILE A 483 23.15 -4.32 -32.31
C ILE A 483 24.19 -5.42 -32.15
N ARG A 484 25.45 -5.08 -32.46
CA ARG A 484 26.59 -5.97 -32.32
C ARG A 484 26.89 -6.20 -30.83
N ARG A 485 27.02 -7.48 -30.45
CA ARG A 485 27.19 -7.92 -29.06
C ARG A 485 28.50 -7.45 -28.43
N GLU A 486 29.63 -7.67 -29.10
CA GLU A 486 30.96 -7.39 -28.54
C GLU A 486 31.18 -5.90 -28.21
N PRO A 487 30.88 -4.94 -29.12
CA PRO A 487 31.03 -3.52 -28.81
C PRO A 487 30.12 -3.05 -27.66
N LEU A 488 28.92 -3.60 -27.52
CA LEU A 488 28.04 -3.26 -26.40
C LEU A 488 28.61 -3.80 -25.08
N ALA A 489 29.04 -5.06 -25.07
CA ALA A 489 29.48 -5.74 -23.84
C ALA A 489 30.82 -5.23 -23.30
N LEU A 490 31.73 -4.79 -24.19
CA LEU A 490 33.09 -4.37 -23.83
C LEU A 490 33.28 -2.85 -23.82
N GLU A 491 32.65 -2.14 -24.75
CA GLU A 491 32.86 -0.69 -24.94
C GLU A 491 31.62 0.13 -24.57
N HIS A 492 30.50 -0.50 -24.18
CA HIS A 492 29.19 0.15 -24.01
C HIS A 492 28.68 0.84 -25.28
N ARG A 493 29.07 0.36 -26.47
CA ARG A 493 28.68 0.97 -27.76
C ARG A 493 27.63 0.13 -28.49
N ALA A 494 26.44 0.68 -28.63
CA ALA A 494 25.31 0.08 -29.35
C ALA A 494 25.45 0.27 -30.87
N LEU A 495 26.44 -0.40 -31.47
CA LEU A 495 26.70 -0.30 -32.91
C LEU A 495 25.74 -1.21 -33.70
N PRO A 496 25.10 -0.71 -34.79
CA PRO A 496 24.19 -1.52 -35.61
C PRO A 496 24.85 -2.80 -36.10
N ALA A 497 24.10 -3.90 -36.08
CA ALA A 497 24.46 -5.17 -36.69
C ALA A 497 24.05 -5.19 -38.17
N ALA A 498 24.67 -6.07 -38.96
CA ALA A 498 24.27 -6.29 -40.34
C ALA A 498 22.89 -6.96 -40.40
N GLU A 499 22.12 -6.70 -41.46
CA GLU A 499 20.84 -7.38 -41.66
C GLU A 499 21.02 -8.90 -41.68
N GLY A 500 20.20 -9.61 -40.90
CA GLY A 500 20.24 -11.07 -40.82
C GLY A 500 21.35 -11.66 -39.94
N ASP A 501 22.15 -10.83 -39.25
CA ASP A 501 23.15 -11.30 -38.29
C ASP A 501 22.48 -12.06 -37.12
N GLN A 502 22.70 -13.38 -37.07
CA GLN A 502 22.12 -14.24 -36.04
C GLN A 502 22.76 -14.06 -34.65
N GLY A 503 23.94 -13.43 -34.59
CA GLY A 503 24.63 -13.11 -33.33
C GLY A 503 24.20 -11.76 -32.72
N ALA A 504 23.41 -10.96 -33.45
CA ALA A 504 22.98 -9.64 -33.03
C ALA A 504 22.07 -9.68 -31.79
N GLN A 505 22.29 -8.75 -30.87
CA GLN A 505 21.37 -8.49 -29.77
C GLN A 505 20.26 -7.56 -30.25
N ARG A 506 19.01 -7.84 -29.85
CA ARG A 506 17.84 -7.10 -30.32
C ARG A 506 17.17 -6.40 -29.15
N PHE A 507 17.07 -5.07 -29.22
CA PHE A 507 16.42 -4.26 -28.21
C PHE A 507 15.22 -3.55 -28.80
N VAL A 508 14.11 -3.53 -28.07
CA VAL A 508 12.89 -2.85 -28.49
C VAL A 508 12.96 -1.40 -28.03
N SER A 509 12.63 -0.47 -28.93
CA SER A 509 12.48 0.92 -28.54
C SER A 509 11.28 1.11 -27.61
N CYS A 510 11.47 1.83 -26.51
CA CYS A 510 10.42 2.26 -25.61
C CYS A 510 9.91 3.68 -25.93
N GLY A 511 10.44 4.33 -26.97
CA GLY A 511 10.01 5.65 -27.43
C GLY A 511 10.71 6.82 -26.76
N VAL A 512 10.00 7.94 -26.64
CA VAL A 512 10.51 9.25 -26.19
C VAL A 512 9.93 9.62 -24.82
N PRO A 513 10.59 10.50 -24.04
CA PRO A 513 10.04 10.96 -22.77
C PRO A 513 8.68 11.66 -22.92
N LEU A 514 7.82 11.45 -21.93
CA LEU A 514 6.55 12.16 -21.79
C LEU A 514 6.76 13.69 -21.76
N PRO A 515 5.80 14.50 -22.25
CA PRO A 515 5.84 15.95 -22.13
C PRO A 515 6.12 16.41 -20.69
N GLY A 516 6.98 17.42 -20.55
CA GLY A 516 7.41 17.94 -19.24
C GLY A 516 8.42 17.04 -18.50
N HIS A 517 8.82 15.91 -19.09
CA HIS A 517 9.87 15.05 -18.57
C HIS A 517 11.12 15.17 -19.45
N ALA A 518 12.28 15.08 -18.81
CA ALA A 518 13.57 14.97 -19.45
C ALA A 518 14.20 13.64 -19.04
N ILE A 519 15.00 13.07 -19.93
CA ILE A 519 15.85 11.90 -19.65
C ILE A 519 17.29 12.25 -20.01
N ARG A 520 18.23 11.55 -19.39
CA ARG A 520 19.63 11.51 -19.80
C ARG A 520 20.20 10.12 -19.60
N ILE A 521 21.22 9.79 -20.37
CA ILE A 521 22.02 8.57 -20.17
C ILE A 521 23.36 9.01 -19.60
N VAL A 522 23.78 8.42 -18.48
CA VAL A 522 25.05 8.78 -17.81
C VAL A 522 25.99 7.59 -17.70
N ASP A 523 27.29 7.84 -17.81
CA ASP A 523 28.34 6.84 -17.59
C ASP A 523 28.55 6.56 -16.09
N GLU A 524 29.55 5.72 -15.78
CA GLU A 524 29.87 5.38 -14.40
C GLU A 524 30.35 6.57 -13.57
N ALA A 525 30.94 7.59 -14.20
CA ALA A 525 31.35 8.84 -13.57
C ALA A 525 30.21 9.85 -13.39
N GLY A 526 29.00 9.54 -13.89
CA GLY A 526 27.84 10.41 -13.83
C GLY A 526 27.81 11.48 -14.94
N GLN A 527 28.65 11.36 -15.96
CA GLN A 527 28.65 12.27 -17.11
C GLN A 527 27.68 11.81 -18.18
N GLU A 528 26.97 12.76 -18.79
CA GLU A 528 26.04 12.48 -19.87
C GLU A 528 26.78 11.97 -21.11
N VAL A 529 26.31 10.86 -21.65
CA VAL A 529 26.92 10.21 -22.82
C VAL A 529 26.17 10.55 -24.10
N THR A 530 26.86 10.36 -25.23
CA THR A 530 26.31 10.62 -26.57
C THR A 530 25.46 9.44 -27.08
N GLU A 531 24.81 9.65 -28.22
CA GLU A 531 23.97 8.66 -28.88
C GLU A 531 24.70 7.31 -29.07
N ARG A 532 23.97 6.21 -28.92
CA ARG A 532 24.47 4.83 -29.00
C ARG A 532 25.56 4.47 -27.99
N ILE A 533 25.75 5.26 -26.95
CA ILE A 533 26.53 4.87 -25.77
C ILE A 533 25.54 4.41 -24.69
N GLU A 534 25.77 3.22 -24.16
CA GLU A 534 24.99 2.65 -23.06
C GLU A 534 25.47 3.21 -21.73
N GLY A 535 24.53 3.62 -20.89
CA GLY A 535 24.77 4.07 -19.53
C GLY A 535 23.54 3.91 -18.66
N ARG A 536 23.57 4.51 -17.47
CA ARG A 536 22.42 4.54 -16.56
C ARG A 536 21.38 5.54 -17.07
N LEU A 537 20.12 5.14 -17.08
CA LEU A 537 18.99 6.00 -17.40
C LEU A 537 18.58 6.81 -16.17
N GLU A 538 18.65 8.12 -16.28
CA GLU A 538 18.12 9.03 -15.27
C GLU A 538 17.03 9.91 -15.88
N PHE A 539 16.06 10.34 -15.07
CA PHE A 539 14.98 11.20 -15.53
C PHE A 539 14.65 12.31 -14.54
N LYS A 540 14.00 13.35 -15.05
CA LYS A 540 13.49 14.47 -14.26
C LYS A 540 12.14 14.89 -14.81
N GLY A 541 11.17 15.17 -13.93
CA GLY A 541 9.85 15.64 -14.36
C GLY A 541 8.85 15.76 -13.22
N PRO A 542 7.67 16.32 -13.48
CA PRO A 542 6.66 16.64 -12.46
C PRO A 542 6.01 15.40 -11.81
N SER A 543 6.07 14.22 -12.45
CA SER A 543 5.55 12.99 -11.86
C SER A 543 6.59 12.17 -11.09
N ALA A 544 7.82 12.70 -10.92
CA ALA A 544 8.83 12.07 -10.08
C ALA A 544 8.37 12.06 -8.62
N THR A 545 8.54 10.92 -7.96
CA THR A 545 8.25 10.72 -6.54
C THR A 545 9.02 11.73 -5.67
N ARG A 546 8.48 12.03 -4.49
CA ARG A 546 9.20 12.80 -3.45
C ARG A 546 10.25 11.95 -2.71
N GLY A 547 10.27 10.65 -2.97
CA GLY A 547 11.20 9.70 -2.37
C GLY A 547 10.52 8.46 -1.80
N TYR A 548 11.24 7.77 -0.92
CA TYR A 548 10.77 6.57 -0.25
C TYR A 548 10.27 6.87 1.18
N PHE A 549 9.11 6.32 1.52
CA PHE A 549 8.45 6.53 2.80
C PHE A 549 9.32 6.06 3.97
N ARG A 550 9.67 7.00 4.86
CA ARG A 550 10.50 6.77 6.05
C ARG A 550 11.80 6.03 5.74
N ASN A 551 12.42 6.37 4.61
CA ASN A 551 13.70 5.80 4.19
C ASN A 551 14.55 6.91 3.55
N SER A 552 15.12 7.77 4.40
CA SER A 552 15.94 8.93 4.00
C SER A 552 17.21 8.49 3.27
N GLU A 553 17.87 7.42 3.70
CA GLU A 553 19.07 6.87 3.06
C GLU A 553 18.79 6.44 1.61
N ALA A 554 17.75 5.60 1.39
CA ALA A 554 17.41 5.18 0.03
C ALA A 554 16.89 6.34 -0.83
N THR A 555 16.30 7.37 -0.21
CA THR A 555 15.86 8.58 -0.91
C THR A 555 17.04 9.46 -1.31
N ALA A 556 18.07 9.58 -0.46
CA ALA A 556 19.29 10.31 -0.80
C ALA A 556 20.02 9.67 -1.99
N GLY A 557 20.10 8.33 -2.01
CA GLY A 557 20.68 7.59 -3.14
C GLY A 557 19.76 7.42 -4.35
N LEU A 558 18.56 8.03 -4.36
CA LEU A 558 17.64 8.01 -5.51
C LEU A 558 17.90 9.18 -6.47
N PHE A 559 18.48 10.28 -5.97
CA PHE A 559 18.66 11.51 -6.72
C PHE A 559 20.13 11.88 -6.89
N HIS A 560 20.53 12.17 -8.13
CA HIS A 560 21.85 12.70 -8.48
C HIS A 560 21.67 14.03 -9.23
N ASP A 561 22.14 15.14 -8.66
CA ASP A 561 22.01 16.50 -9.26
C ASP A 561 20.58 16.87 -9.68
N GLY A 562 19.58 16.42 -8.91
CA GLY A 562 18.16 16.66 -9.19
C GLY A 562 17.56 15.78 -10.30
N TRP A 563 18.30 14.79 -10.78
CA TRP A 563 17.82 13.69 -11.62
C TRP A 563 17.55 12.45 -10.78
N LEU A 564 16.51 11.71 -11.12
CA LEU A 564 16.13 10.46 -10.48
C LEU A 564 16.77 9.29 -11.22
N ASP A 565 17.54 8.47 -10.52
CA ASP A 565 18.14 7.25 -11.07
C ASP A 565 17.11 6.11 -11.14
N THR A 566 16.80 5.66 -12.36
CA THR A 566 15.86 4.56 -12.58
C THR A 566 16.38 3.20 -12.11
N GLY A 567 17.70 3.07 -11.98
CA GLY A 567 18.40 1.81 -11.76
C GLY A 567 18.46 0.92 -13.00
N ASP A 568 18.05 1.43 -14.16
CA ASP A 568 18.07 0.74 -15.45
C ASP A 568 19.18 1.31 -16.36
N ARG A 569 19.67 0.46 -17.27
CA ARG A 569 20.62 0.84 -18.32
C ARG A 569 19.92 0.97 -19.66
N ALA A 570 20.35 1.95 -20.44
CA ALA A 570 19.80 2.23 -21.75
C ALA A 570 20.82 2.94 -22.64
N TYR A 571 20.52 3.00 -23.93
CA TYR A 571 21.11 3.95 -24.87
C TYR A 571 20.01 4.70 -25.62
N VAL A 572 20.35 5.85 -26.17
CA VAL A 572 19.48 6.61 -27.08
C VAL A 572 19.95 6.36 -28.52
N ALA A 573 19.02 6.12 -29.43
CA ALA A 573 19.27 6.10 -30.87
C ALA A 573 18.09 6.72 -31.61
N ALA A 574 18.38 7.61 -32.57
CA ALA A 574 17.39 8.39 -33.32
C ALA A 574 16.36 9.11 -32.42
N GLY A 575 16.78 9.56 -31.24
CA GLY A 575 15.93 10.25 -30.26
C GLY A 575 15.03 9.34 -29.42
N GLU A 576 15.04 8.02 -29.65
CA GLU A 576 14.29 7.05 -28.86
C GLU A 576 15.19 6.26 -27.91
N VAL A 577 14.62 5.78 -26.80
CA VAL A 577 15.36 5.09 -25.74
C VAL A 577 15.18 3.57 -25.85
N TYR A 578 16.29 2.85 -25.76
CA TYR A 578 16.37 1.39 -25.81
C TYR A 578 16.92 0.87 -24.47
N LEU A 579 16.10 0.13 -23.74
CA LEU A 579 16.46 -0.44 -22.44
C LEU A 579 17.29 -1.71 -22.66
N THR A 580 18.50 -1.74 -22.10
CA THR A 580 19.42 -2.88 -22.24
C THR A 580 19.37 -3.83 -21.05
N GLY A 581 19.08 -3.32 -19.85
CA GLY A 581 18.98 -4.14 -18.66
C GLY A 581 18.85 -3.34 -17.37
N ARG A 582 18.95 -4.03 -16.23
CA ARG A 582 18.89 -3.41 -14.90
C ARG A 582 20.24 -3.52 -14.21
N VAL A 583 20.75 -2.41 -13.65
CA VAL A 583 22.11 -2.32 -13.07
C VAL A 583 22.37 -3.44 -12.06
N LYS A 584 21.38 -3.76 -11.21
CA LYS A 584 21.52 -4.74 -10.12
C LYS A 584 21.23 -6.18 -10.52
N ASP A 585 20.68 -6.39 -11.70
CA ASP A 585 20.42 -7.74 -12.23
C ASP A 585 21.51 -8.18 -13.21
N MET A 586 22.32 -7.26 -13.71
CA MET A 586 23.46 -7.55 -14.59
C MET A 586 24.50 -8.42 -13.89
N VAL A 587 25.05 -9.39 -14.62
CA VAL A 587 26.14 -10.25 -14.13
C VAL A 587 27.45 -9.74 -14.69
N ILE A 588 28.40 -9.44 -13.82
CA ILE A 588 29.72 -8.92 -14.21
C ILE A 588 30.76 -10.05 -14.11
N ARG A 589 31.13 -10.62 -15.27
CA ARG A 589 32.06 -11.75 -15.36
C ARG A 589 33.24 -11.39 -16.26
N GLY A 590 34.46 -11.45 -15.71
CA GLY A 590 35.68 -11.16 -16.49
C GLY A 590 35.73 -9.78 -17.16
N GLY A 591 35.10 -8.76 -16.55
CA GLY A 591 35.00 -7.41 -17.13
C GLY A 591 33.92 -7.24 -18.21
N ARG A 592 33.10 -8.27 -18.47
CA ARG A 592 31.96 -8.23 -19.41
C ARG A 592 30.65 -8.07 -18.65
N ASN A 593 29.77 -7.24 -19.18
CA ASN A 593 28.41 -7.09 -18.71
C ASN A 593 27.50 -8.12 -19.40
N LEU A 594 26.95 -9.06 -18.62
CA LEU A 594 26.05 -10.09 -19.10
C LEU A 594 24.63 -9.79 -18.63
N TYR A 595 23.68 -9.85 -19.56
CA TYR A 595 22.26 -9.60 -19.29
C TYR A 595 21.53 -10.94 -19.09
N PRO A 596 21.06 -11.26 -17.86
CA PRO A 596 20.41 -12.54 -17.58
C PRO A 596 19.24 -12.89 -18.48
N GLN A 597 18.47 -11.89 -18.92
CA GLN A 597 17.20 -12.11 -19.62
C GLN A 597 17.40 -12.87 -20.94
N GLU A 598 18.43 -12.51 -21.70
CA GLU A 598 18.74 -13.19 -22.96
C GLU A 598 19.12 -14.66 -22.73
N ILE A 599 19.90 -14.92 -21.67
CA ILE A 599 20.33 -16.26 -21.28
C ILE A 599 19.13 -17.07 -20.78
N GLU A 600 18.28 -16.46 -19.95
CA GLU A 600 17.05 -17.06 -19.44
C GLU A 600 16.11 -17.46 -20.58
N ASP A 601 15.88 -16.58 -21.56
CA ASP A 601 15.02 -16.86 -22.72
C ASP A 601 15.54 -18.03 -23.55
N ARG A 602 16.87 -18.10 -23.73
CA ARG A 602 17.52 -19.16 -24.51
C ARG A 602 17.57 -20.49 -23.78
N VAL A 603 17.85 -20.48 -22.48
CA VAL A 603 17.80 -21.68 -21.64
C VAL A 603 16.36 -22.17 -21.47
N ALA A 604 15.38 -21.26 -21.37
CA ALA A 604 13.97 -21.62 -21.32
C ALA A 604 13.43 -22.24 -22.62
N ALA A 605 14.17 -22.13 -23.73
CA ALA A 605 13.86 -22.79 -25.00
C ALA A 605 14.41 -24.23 -25.09
N VAL A 606 15.29 -24.64 -24.18
CA VAL A 606 15.85 -26.01 -24.14
C VAL A 606 14.78 -27.01 -23.73
N GLU A 607 14.68 -28.11 -24.47
CA GLU A 607 13.74 -29.20 -24.18
C GLU A 607 14.10 -29.86 -22.84
N GLY A 608 13.12 -30.07 -21.96
CA GLY A 608 13.33 -30.55 -20.60
C GLY A 608 13.54 -29.45 -19.54
N VAL A 609 13.77 -28.19 -19.94
CA VAL A 609 13.73 -27.03 -19.04
C VAL A 609 12.31 -26.49 -18.94
N ARG A 610 11.85 -26.23 -17.71
CA ARG A 610 10.52 -25.64 -17.48
C ARG A 610 10.49 -24.19 -17.95
N LYS A 611 9.56 -23.86 -18.86
CA LYS A 611 9.39 -22.50 -19.39
C LYS A 611 9.08 -21.50 -18.27
N GLY A 612 9.85 -20.41 -18.23
CA GLY A 612 9.80 -19.42 -17.15
C GLY A 612 10.29 -19.93 -15.79
N GLY A 613 10.88 -21.12 -15.72
CA GLY A 613 11.52 -21.70 -14.54
C GLY A 613 13.03 -21.52 -14.57
N VAL A 614 13.53 -20.44 -15.19
CA VAL A 614 14.96 -20.15 -15.29
C VAL A 614 15.25 -18.84 -14.56
N ALA A 615 16.32 -18.84 -13.77
CA ALA A 615 16.89 -17.63 -13.19
C ALA A 615 18.40 -17.65 -13.43
N VAL A 616 18.91 -16.57 -14.02
CA VAL A 616 20.35 -16.39 -14.24
C VAL A 616 20.83 -15.25 -13.34
N PHE A 617 21.92 -15.49 -12.61
CA PHE A 617 22.45 -14.51 -11.66
C PHE A 617 23.96 -14.69 -11.45
N GLY A 618 24.62 -13.59 -11.09
CA GLY A 618 26.02 -13.57 -10.69
C GLY A 618 26.15 -13.94 -9.22
N SER A 619 27.09 -14.83 -8.89
CA SER A 619 27.45 -15.15 -7.50
C SER A 619 28.91 -14.77 -7.25
N PRO A 620 29.26 -14.07 -6.16
CA PRO A 620 30.63 -13.64 -5.91
C PRO A 620 31.62 -14.80 -5.93
N ASP A 621 32.76 -14.61 -6.59
CA ASP A 621 33.91 -15.51 -6.56
C ASP A 621 35.07 -14.92 -5.75
N PRO A 622 35.35 -15.43 -4.54
CA PRO A 622 36.46 -14.95 -3.73
C PRO A 622 37.85 -15.14 -4.38
N ALA A 623 37.98 -16.07 -5.34
CA ALA A 623 39.26 -16.40 -5.96
C ALA A 623 39.61 -15.45 -7.12
N THR A 624 38.61 -15.00 -7.88
CA THR A 624 38.82 -14.16 -9.07
C THR A 624 38.45 -12.69 -8.85
N GLY A 625 37.73 -12.37 -7.77
CA GLY A 625 37.23 -11.01 -7.52
C GLY A 625 36.11 -10.58 -8.47
N THR A 626 35.59 -11.50 -9.30
CA THR A 626 34.48 -11.28 -10.25
C THR A 626 33.27 -12.16 -9.88
N GLU A 627 32.15 -12.06 -10.61
CA GLU A 627 31.00 -12.93 -10.38
C GLU A 627 31.07 -14.21 -11.23
N ARG A 628 30.71 -15.36 -10.63
CA ARG A 628 30.40 -16.61 -11.33
C ARG A 628 29.01 -16.52 -11.94
N LEU A 629 28.88 -16.89 -13.21
CA LEU A 629 27.60 -17.01 -13.91
C LEU A 629 26.90 -18.32 -13.51
N VAL A 630 25.83 -18.21 -12.73
CA VAL A 630 25.02 -19.35 -12.29
C VAL A 630 23.68 -19.37 -13.04
N VAL A 631 23.35 -20.52 -13.63
CA VAL A 631 22.08 -20.77 -14.30
C VAL A 631 21.26 -21.74 -13.45
N LEU A 632 20.23 -21.23 -12.79
CA LEU A 632 19.24 -22.05 -12.09
C LEU A 632 18.10 -22.37 -13.04
N ALA A 633 17.93 -23.65 -13.38
CA ALA A 633 16.88 -24.10 -14.29
C ALA A 633 16.01 -25.18 -13.62
N GLU A 634 14.71 -24.94 -13.59
CA GLU A 634 13.73 -25.91 -13.13
C GLU A 634 13.53 -27.01 -14.17
N THR A 635 13.55 -28.26 -13.72
CA THR A 635 13.26 -29.41 -14.56
C THR A 635 12.46 -30.46 -13.79
N ARG A 636 11.72 -31.28 -14.52
CA ARG A 636 11.02 -32.46 -14.00
C ARG A 636 11.77 -33.76 -14.30
N LEU A 637 12.88 -33.69 -15.04
CA LEU A 637 13.69 -34.85 -15.38
C LEU A 637 14.47 -35.33 -14.14
N ASP A 638 14.70 -36.63 -14.06
CA ASP A 638 15.44 -37.29 -12.99
C ASP A 638 16.50 -38.26 -13.55
N GLY A 639 17.37 -38.76 -12.66
CA GLY A 639 18.41 -39.73 -13.02
C GLY A 639 19.35 -39.26 -14.13
N GLY A 640 19.73 -40.17 -15.04
CA GLY A 640 20.69 -39.91 -16.12
C GLY A 640 20.23 -38.89 -17.18
N ALA A 641 18.96 -38.49 -17.19
CA ALA A 641 18.46 -37.43 -18.07
C ALA A 641 18.89 -36.02 -17.61
N LEU A 642 19.19 -35.84 -16.31
CA LEU A 642 19.67 -34.57 -15.75
C LEU A 642 21.04 -34.18 -16.30
N ASP A 643 21.95 -35.14 -16.50
CA ASP A 643 23.28 -34.84 -17.03
C ASP A 643 23.20 -34.42 -18.50
N ARG A 644 22.32 -35.05 -19.29
CA ARG A 644 22.04 -34.63 -20.68
C ARG A 644 21.43 -33.23 -20.72
N LEU A 645 20.43 -32.96 -19.88
CA LEU A 645 19.81 -31.65 -19.80
C LEU A 645 20.83 -30.58 -19.39
N ARG A 646 21.69 -30.88 -18.42
CA ARG A 646 22.76 -29.99 -17.98
C ARG A 646 23.68 -29.64 -19.15
N GLN A 647 24.06 -30.62 -19.97
CA GLN A 647 24.87 -30.39 -21.17
C GLN A 647 24.14 -29.55 -22.22
N GLU A 648 22.86 -29.79 -22.48
CA GLU A 648 22.07 -28.98 -23.41
C GLU A 648 21.87 -27.54 -22.93
N VAL A 649 21.70 -27.33 -21.61
CA VAL A 649 21.68 -25.99 -21.01
C VAL A 649 23.04 -25.30 -21.16
N VAL A 650 24.15 -25.99 -20.88
CA VAL A 650 25.50 -25.46 -21.11
C VAL A 650 25.70 -25.08 -22.58
N LYS A 651 25.24 -25.92 -23.51
CA LYS A 651 25.31 -25.68 -24.96
C LYS A 651 24.44 -24.48 -25.38
N ALA A 652 23.26 -24.33 -24.81
CA ALA A 652 22.39 -23.18 -25.07
C ALA A 652 23.04 -21.88 -24.59
N VAL A 653 23.65 -21.88 -23.40
CA VAL A 653 24.38 -20.72 -22.88
C VAL A 653 25.63 -20.42 -23.72
N LEU A 654 26.40 -21.45 -24.11
CA LEU A 654 27.53 -21.34 -25.05
C LEU A 654 27.12 -20.70 -26.37
N GLY A 655 25.99 -21.13 -26.93
CA GLY A 655 25.46 -20.58 -28.18
C GLY A 655 25.05 -19.11 -28.10
N VAL A 656 24.86 -18.57 -26.88
CA VAL A 656 24.48 -17.17 -26.63
C VAL A 656 25.70 -16.33 -26.26
N LEU A 657 26.55 -16.82 -25.36
CA LEU A 657 27.65 -16.03 -24.78
C LEU A 657 29.01 -16.27 -25.44
N GLY A 658 29.15 -17.36 -26.21
CA GLY A 658 30.43 -17.88 -26.71
C GLY A 658 31.25 -18.62 -25.64
N GLU A 659 30.75 -18.71 -24.40
CA GLU A 659 31.41 -19.31 -23.25
C GLU A 659 30.40 -20.08 -22.38
N PRO A 660 30.82 -21.14 -21.66
CA PRO A 660 29.92 -21.89 -20.80
C PRO A 660 29.65 -21.12 -19.50
N PRO A 661 28.50 -21.38 -18.84
CA PRO A 661 28.26 -20.88 -17.49
C PRO A 661 29.23 -21.55 -16.51
N ASP A 662 29.57 -20.87 -15.42
CA ASP A 662 30.38 -21.46 -14.36
C ASP A 662 29.65 -22.59 -13.64
N GLU A 663 28.32 -22.46 -13.52
CA GLU A 663 27.50 -23.49 -12.89
C GLU A 663 26.09 -23.55 -13.48
N VAL A 664 25.62 -24.77 -13.74
CA VAL A 664 24.20 -25.06 -14.03
C VAL A 664 23.63 -25.82 -12.85
N VAL A 665 22.61 -25.25 -12.23
CA VAL A 665 21.88 -25.84 -11.12
C VAL A 665 20.50 -26.28 -11.63
N LEU A 666 20.35 -27.58 -11.84
CA LEU A 666 19.06 -28.18 -12.14
C LEU A 666 18.31 -28.40 -10.84
N ALA A 667 17.11 -27.82 -10.74
CA ALA A 667 16.31 -27.85 -9.52
C ALA A 667 14.90 -28.38 -9.79
N PRO A 668 14.22 -28.93 -8.77
CA PRO A 668 12.82 -29.31 -8.93
C PRO A 668 11.94 -28.07 -9.21
N PRO A 669 10.75 -28.25 -9.81
CA PRO A 669 9.83 -27.15 -10.08
C PRO A 669 9.51 -26.32 -8.84
N HIS A 670 9.24 -25.02 -9.03
CA HIS A 670 8.95 -24.04 -7.96
C HIS A 670 10.14 -23.58 -7.11
N THR A 671 11.37 -23.92 -7.51
CA THR A 671 12.59 -23.40 -6.88
C THR A 671 12.87 -21.95 -7.31
N VAL A 672 12.52 -21.55 -8.55
CA VAL A 672 12.71 -20.19 -9.05
C VAL A 672 11.63 -19.26 -8.50
N LEU A 673 12.06 -18.30 -7.68
CA LEU A 673 11.18 -17.37 -6.97
C LEU A 673 10.69 -16.24 -7.90
N LYS A 674 9.39 -15.93 -7.84
CA LYS A 674 8.75 -14.90 -8.68
C LYS A 674 7.94 -13.87 -7.87
N THR A 675 7.63 -12.73 -8.48
CA THR A 675 6.68 -11.73 -7.96
C THR A 675 5.23 -12.15 -8.22
N SER A 676 4.25 -11.46 -7.62
CA SER A 676 2.82 -11.66 -7.91
C SER A 676 2.44 -11.35 -9.37
N SER A 677 3.22 -10.49 -10.04
CA SER A 677 3.10 -10.21 -11.48
C SER A 677 3.85 -11.18 -12.38
N GLY A 678 4.50 -12.21 -11.83
CA GLY A 678 5.19 -13.26 -12.59
C GLY A 678 6.68 -13.02 -12.88
N LYS A 679 7.25 -11.88 -12.48
CA LYS A 679 8.67 -11.53 -12.72
C LYS A 679 9.62 -12.39 -11.88
N VAL A 680 10.73 -12.85 -12.47
CA VAL A 680 11.79 -13.61 -11.77
C VAL A 680 12.49 -12.73 -10.74
N ARG A 681 12.67 -13.23 -9.52
CA ARG A 681 13.38 -12.56 -8.42
C ARG A 681 14.82 -13.08 -8.34
N ARG A 682 15.69 -12.63 -9.25
CA ARG A 682 17.08 -13.11 -9.39
C ARG A 682 17.88 -13.02 -8.10
N ALA A 683 17.85 -11.87 -7.42
CA ALA A 683 18.52 -11.70 -6.12
C ALA A 683 18.02 -12.69 -5.05
N ALA A 684 16.73 -13.02 -5.03
CA ALA A 684 16.18 -13.99 -4.09
C ALA A 684 16.61 -15.42 -4.46
N CYS A 685 16.68 -15.75 -5.75
CA CYS A 685 17.21 -17.04 -6.24
C CYS A 685 18.70 -17.18 -5.91
N ARG A 686 19.48 -16.10 -6.08
CA ARG A 686 20.89 -16.03 -5.67
C ARG A 686 21.07 -16.29 -4.18
N ASN A 687 20.28 -15.63 -3.34
CA ASN A 687 20.34 -15.84 -1.88
C ASN A 687 19.97 -17.29 -1.52
N LEU A 688 18.96 -17.87 -2.18
CA LEU A 688 18.57 -19.27 -1.98
C LEU A 688 19.69 -20.24 -2.37
N TYR A 689 20.36 -19.98 -3.49
CA TYR A 689 21.54 -20.72 -3.95
C TYR A 689 22.69 -20.62 -2.93
N GLN A 690 23.06 -19.41 -2.51
CA GLN A 690 24.16 -19.16 -1.57
C GLN A 690 23.93 -19.76 -0.18
N GLN A 691 22.67 -19.89 0.24
CA GLN A 691 22.29 -20.52 1.51
C GLN A 691 22.16 -22.05 1.42
N GLY A 692 22.40 -22.66 0.25
CA GLY A 692 22.22 -24.10 0.04
C GLY A 692 20.77 -24.55 0.23
N GLY A 693 19.81 -23.71 -0.14
CA GLY A 693 18.38 -23.95 0.02
C GLY A 693 17.70 -24.63 -1.18
N ILE A 694 18.41 -24.80 -2.29
CA ILE A 694 17.89 -25.39 -3.53
C ILE A 694 17.57 -26.88 -3.31
N GLY A 695 16.34 -27.29 -3.67
CA GLY A 695 15.89 -28.68 -3.56
C GLY A 695 15.34 -29.11 -2.19
N LYS A 696 15.26 -28.20 -1.20
CA LYS A 696 14.63 -28.50 0.10
C LYS A 696 13.10 -28.35 0.00
N ALA A 697 12.36 -29.36 0.44
CA ALA A 697 10.90 -29.32 0.48
C ALA A 697 10.41 -28.17 1.38
N ALA A 698 9.51 -27.33 0.86
CA ALA A 698 8.89 -26.29 1.68
C ALA A 698 8.07 -26.95 2.81
N PRO A 699 8.17 -26.47 4.06
CA PRO A 699 7.40 -27.04 5.16
C PRO A 699 5.89 -26.92 4.89
N THR A 700 5.12 -27.94 5.27
CA THR A 700 3.66 -27.99 5.06
C THR A 700 2.95 -26.78 5.72
N ALA A 701 1.88 -26.29 5.08
CA ALA A 701 1.15 -25.08 5.51
C ALA A 701 0.70 -25.13 6.99
N ARG A 702 0.36 -26.32 7.51
CA ARG A 702 0.01 -26.53 8.92
C ARG A 702 1.18 -26.24 9.87
N PHE A 703 2.39 -26.69 9.54
CA PHE A 703 3.60 -26.42 10.32
C PHE A 703 3.99 -24.94 10.29
N GLN A 704 3.86 -24.29 9.13
CA GLN A 704 4.05 -22.85 9.00
C GLN A 704 3.05 -22.07 9.86
N LEU A 705 1.75 -22.39 9.76
CA LEU A 705 0.69 -21.80 10.60
C LEU A 705 0.96 -21.99 12.09
N LEU A 706 1.46 -23.16 12.51
CA LEU A 706 1.77 -23.45 13.90
C LEU A 706 2.98 -22.65 14.39
N ARG A 707 4.06 -22.55 13.59
CA ARG A 707 5.23 -21.72 13.90
C ARG A 707 4.90 -20.22 13.95
N LEU A 708 4.11 -19.74 12.98
CA LEU A 708 3.57 -18.38 12.96
C LEU A 708 2.65 -18.13 14.15
N GLY A 709 1.82 -19.12 14.51
CA GLY A 709 0.89 -19.08 15.64
C GLY A 709 1.60 -18.98 16.98
N VAL A 710 2.62 -19.82 17.22
CA VAL A 710 3.45 -19.78 18.44
C VAL A 710 4.18 -18.43 18.57
N GLY A 711 4.78 -17.94 17.47
CA GLY A 711 5.42 -16.62 17.46
C GLY A 711 4.44 -15.47 17.70
N SER A 712 3.23 -15.56 17.15
CA SER A 712 2.17 -14.55 17.33
C SER A 712 1.55 -14.62 18.72
N ALA A 713 1.43 -15.79 19.33
CA ALA A 713 0.94 -15.99 20.69
C ALA A 713 1.90 -15.39 21.73
N ALA A 714 3.21 -15.57 21.56
CA ALA A 714 4.22 -14.93 22.40
C ALA A 714 4.15 -13.38 22.32
N LEU A 715 3.94 -12.83 21.12
CA LEU A 715 3.72 -11.39 20.92
C LEU A 715 2.39 -10.90 21.51
N TRP A 716 1.33 -11.69 21.40
CA TRP A 716 0.02 -11.40 21.97
C TRP A 716 0.04 -11.39 23.51
N LEU A 717 0.72 -12.36 24.13
CA LEU A 717 0.96 -12.41 25.57
C LEU A 717 1.74 -11.17 26.06
N ARG A 718 2.78 -10.75 25.33
CA ARG A 718 3.50 -9.49 25.61
C ARG A 718 2.59 -8.26 25.48
N ARG A 719 1.71 -8.21 24.49
CA ARG A 719 0.74 -7.11 24.30
C ARG A 719 -0.31 -7.06 25.41
N LEU A 720 -0.83 -8.21 25.84
CA LEU A 720 -1.73 -8.28 27.00
C LEU A 720 -1.04 -7.79 28.26
N GLY A 721 0.20 -8.19 28.51
CA GLY A 721 1.01 -7.66 29.61
C GLY A 721 1.12 -6.14 29.56
N GLY A 722 1.41 -5.56 28.39
CA GLY A 722 1.48 -4.10 28.21
C GLY A 722 0.13 -3.38 28.29
N GLN A 723 -0.99 -4.02 27.98
CA GLN A 723 -2.33 -3.45 28.19
C GLN A 723 -2.73 -3.49 29.67
N LEU A 724 -2.46 -4.60 30.36
CA LEU A 724 -2.68 -4.74 31.81
C LEU A 724 -1.84 -3.75 32.60
N ALA A 725 -0.56 -3.56 32.23
CA ALA A 725 0.31 -2.56 32.85
C ALA A 725 -0.22 -1.12 32.68
N ARG A 726 -0.74 -0.79 31.49
CA ARG A 726 -1.35 0.53 31.23
C ARG A 726 -2.65 0.73 32.00
N ALA A 727 -3.50 -0.30 32.07
CA ALA A 727 -4.73 -0.27 32.86
C ALA A 727 -4.44 -0.14 34.36
N ALA A 728 -3.44 -0.87 34.87
CA ALA A 728 -2.98 -0.79 36.25
C ALA A 728 -2.42 0.60 36.59
N PHE A 729 -1.60 1.18 35.72
CA PHE A 729 -1.11 2.55 35.90
C PHE A 729 -2.26 3.57 35.93
N ALA A 730 -3.19 3.48 34.99
CA ALA A 730 -4.32 4.41 34.93
C ALA A 730 -5.20 4.31 36.18
N LEU A 731 -5.48 3.09 36.64
CA LEU A 731 -6.24 2.84 37.86
C LEU A 731 -5.50 3.40 39.09
N HIS A 732 -4.19 3.17 39.20
CA HIS A 732 -3.36 3.72 40.26
C HIS A 732 -3.36 5.25 40.25
N ALA A 733 -3.20 5.88 39.09
CA ALA A 733 -3.21 7.33 38.96
C ALA A 733 -4.57 7.95 39.32
N MET A 734 -5.67 7.32 38.90
CA MET A 734 -7.02 7.74 39.29
C MET A 734 -7.27 7.56 40.80
N LEU A 735 -6.79 6.47 41.38
CA LEU A 735 -6.89 6.22 42.83
C LEU A 735 -6.13 7.29 43.62
N MET A 736 -4.89 7.60 43.22
CA MET A 736 -4.08 8.65 43.86
C MET A 736 -4.74 10.03 43.72
N LEU A 737 -5.31 10.34 42.56
CA LEU A 737 -6.07 11.58 42.35
C LEU A 737 -7.30 11.62 43.27
N GLY A 738 -8.06 10.54 43.37
CA GLY A 738 -9.24 10.42 44.23
C GLY A 738 -8.92 10.51 45.72
N LEU A 739 -7.73 10.07 46.15
CA LEU A 739 -7.28 10.18 47.54
C LEU A 739 -6.74 11.58 47.88
N LEU A 740 -6.03 12.24 46.96
CA LEU A 740 -5.36 13.52 47.22
C LEU A 740 -6.26 14.74 46.95
N ALA A 741 -7.15 14.67 45.95
CA ALA A 741 -7.95 15.84 45.55
C ALA A 741 -8.95 16.29 46.63
N PRO A 742 -9.79 15.43 47.23
CA PRO A 742 -10.77 15.84 48.24
C PRO A 742 -10.16 16.52 49.49
N PRO A 743 -9.13 15.97 50.17
CA PRO A 743 -8.54 16.63 51.33
C PRO A 743 -7.81 17.92 50.94
N THR A 744 -7.18 17.97 49.76
CA THR A 744 -6.55 19.20 49.25
C THR A 744 -7.60 20.28 49.00
N TRP A 745 -8.75 19.94 48.43
CA TRP A 745 -9.85 20.87 48.19
C TRP A 745 -10.43 21.40 49.50
N LEU A 746 -10.73 20.52 50.47
CA LEU A 746 -11.23 20.90 51.78
C LEU A 746 -10.25 21.81 52.54
N ALA A 747 -8.97 21.46 52.55
CA ALA A 747 -7.93 22.27 53.17
C ALA A 747 -7.77 23.62 52.47
N THR A 748 -7.86 23.68 51.14
CA THR A 748 -7.83 24.94 50.38
C THR A 748 -9.02 25.83 50.74
N LEU A 749 -10.23 25.26 50.85
CA LEU A 749 -11.44 25.97 51.24
C LEU A 749 -11.38 26.49 52.69
N ALA A 750 -10.71 25.78 53.60
CA ALA A 750 -10.53 26.21 54.99
C ALA A 750 -9.54 27.37 55.17
N THR A 751 -8.68 27.65 54.19
CA THR A 751 -7.62 28.67 54.33
C THR A 751 -8.13 30.10 54.07
N ARG A 752 -7.60 31.08 54.82
CA ARG A 752 -7.94 32.50 54.65
C ARG A 752 -6.99 33.27 53.71
N SER A 753 -5.88 32.67 53.27
CA SER A 753 -4.86 33.30 52.44
C SER A 753 -4.73 32.62 51.06
N PRO A 754 -4.94 33.35 49.94
CA PRO A 754 -4.76 32.82 48.57
C PRO A 754 -3.33 32.33 48.28
N ALA A 755 -2.31 32.97 48.88
CA ALA A 755 -0.92 32.55 48.73
C ALA A 755 -0.65 31.18 49.39
N PHE A 756 -1.32 30.90 50.51
CA PHE A 756 -1.24 29.60 51.17
C PHE A 756 -2.01 28.53 50.40
N ALA A 757 -3.19 28.86 49.88
CA ALA A 757 -3.97 27.99 48.98
C ALA A 757 -3.16 27.55 47.74
N TRP A 758 -2.45 28.49 47.10
CA TRP A 758 -1.57 28.19 45.98
C TRP A 758 -0.42 27.23 46.35
N ARG A 759 0.27 27.50 47.47
CA ARG A 759 1.37 26.64 47.96
C ARG A 759 0.88 25.23 48.31
N LEU A 760 -0.31 25.12 48.89
CA LEU A 760 -0.94 23.85 49.22
C LEU A 760 -1.29 23.07 47.94
N GLY A 761 -1.92 23.72 46.96
CA GLY A 761 -2.23 23.14 45.65
C GLY A 761 -0.98 22.67 44.91
N GLY A 762 0.08 23.49 44.88
CA GLY A 762 1.34 23.14 44.23
C GLY A 762 2.09 21.98 44.92
N ARG A 763 1.99 21.88 46.26
CA ARG A 763 2.50 20.71 46.99
C ARG A 763 1.70 19.46 46.65
N ALA A 764 0.37 19.51 46.73
CA ALA A 764 -0.49 18.38 46.42
C ALA A 764 -0.30 17.88 44.97
N ALA A 765 -0.16 18.78 44.00
CA ALA A 765 0.13 18.45 42.61
C ALA A 765 1.49 17.72 42.46
N ARG A 766 2.55 18.19 43.13
CA ARG A 766 3.86 17.51 43.13
C ARG A 766 3.83 16.15 43.82
N TRP A 767 3.05 16.01 44.89
CA TRP A 767 2.82 14.73 45.56
C TRP A 767 2.08 13.75 44.66
N LEU A 768 1.03 14.20 43.95
CA LEU A 768 0.33 13.39 42.97
C LEU A 768 1.30 12.88 41.90
N LEU A 769 2.07 13.76 41.26
CA LEU A 769 3.03 13.39 40.22
C LEU A 769 4.09 12.38 40.70
N ARG A 770 4.57 12.53 41.96
CA ARG A 770 5.52 11.57 42.56
C ARG A 770 4.88 10.22 42.87
N LEU A 771 3.69 10.21 43.45
CA LEU A 771 2.96 8.99 43.82
C LEU A 771 2.48 8.21 42.59
N THR A 772 2.24 8.89 41.48
CA THR A 772 1.97 8.26 40.18
C THR A 772 3.24 7.91 39.40
N GLY A 773 4.44 8.16 39.93
CA GLY A 773 5.70 7.88 39.25
C GLY A 773 5.89 8.66 37.93
N THR A 774 5.21 9.80 37.78
CA THR A 774 5.20 10.61 36.57
C THR A 774 6.35 11.61 36.61
N PRO A 775 7.38 11.49 35.73
CA PRO A 775 8.51 12.41 35.73
C PRO A 775 8.04 13.83 35.41
N PHE A 776 8.43 14.80 36.24
CA PHE A 776 8.07 16.20 36.05
C PHE A 776 9.31 17.09 36.14
N ARG A 777 9.67 17.74 35.04
CA ARG A 777 10.80 18.68 34.93
C ARG A 777 10.30 20.11 34.78
N VAL A 778 10.97 21.04 35.43
CA VAL A 778 10.68 22.47 35.34
C VAL A 778 11.98 23.22 35.11
N ALA A 779 12.04 24.05 34.06
CA ALA A 779 13.20 24.83 33.67
C ALA A 779 12.85 26.31 33.44
N GLY A 780 13.81 27.21 33.63
CA GLY A 780 13.65 28.62 33.28
C GLY A 780 12.92 29.49 34.31
N LEU A 781 12.65 28.98 35.52
CA LEU A 781 11.93 29.75 36.56
C LEU A 781 12.70 31.00 37.01
N GLU A 782 14.03 30.97 36.94
CA GLU A 782 14.92 32.10 37.22
C GLU A 782 14.73 33.30 36.28
N ARG A 783 14.08 33.08 35.13
CA ARG A 783 13.80 34.11 34.12
C ARG A 783 12.50 34.87 34.39
N LEU A 784 11.73 34.47 35.42
CA LEU A 784 10.50 35.15 35.79
C LEU A 784 10.78 36.53 36.39
N PRO A 785 10.15 37.62 35.90
CA PRO A 785 10.35 38.96 36.43
C PRO A 785 9.78 39.09 37.86
N ALA A 786 10.44 39.91 38.70
CA ALA A 786 9.96 40.17 40.07
C ALA A 786 8.63 40.95 40.10
N GLY A 787 8.37 41.80 39.10
CA GLY A 787 7.13 42.57 38.93
C GLY A 787 5.99 41.81 38.23
N PRO A 788 4.85 42.48 37.96
CA PRO A 788 3.72 41.92 37.22
C PRO A 788 4.10 41.58 35.78
N CYS A 789 3.56 40.49 35.25
CA CYS A 789 3.82 40.02 33.88
C CYS A 789 2.64 39.20 33.32
N VAL A 790 2.62 38.99 32.00
CA VAL A 790 1.64 38.13 31.33
C VAL A 790 2.33 36.87 30.82
N LEU A 791 1.96 35.70 31.35
CA LEU A 791 2.42 34.39 30.87
C LEU A 791 1.55 33.92 29.71
N VAL A 792 2.17 33.45 28.63
CA VAL A 792 1.47 32.89 27.47
C VAL A 792 1.91 31.46 27.19
N CYS A 793 0.97 30.51 27.30
CA CYS A 793 1.27 29.09 27.15
C CYS A 793 1.08 28.60 25.70
N ASN A 794 1.77 27.54 25.30
CA ASN A 794 1.68 26.96 23.95
C ASN A 794 0.32 26.31 23.64
N HIS A 795 -0.39 25.80 24.66
CA HIS A 795 -1.69 25.16 24.51
C HIS A 795 -2.44 24.99 25.85
N ALA A 796 -3.71 24.53 25.81
CA ALA A 796 -4.50 24.15 26.99
C ALA A 796 -4.91 22.66 26.99
N SER A 797 -4.95 22.05 28.18
CA SER A 797 -5.30 20.65 28.46
C SER A 797 -5.88 20.49 29.89
N TYR A 798 -6.44 19.32 30.20
CA TYR A 798 -6.93 19.00 31.55
C TYR A 798 -5.84 18.99 32.63
N LEU A 799 -4.57 18.80 32.26
CA LEU A 799 -3.45 18.74 33.20
C LEU A 799 -2.70 20.07 33.34
N ASP A 800 -2.84 20.99 32.38
CA ASP A 800 -1.97 22.19 32.31
C ASP A 800 -2.14 23.11 33.54
N GLY A 801 -3.37 23.29 34.03
CA GLY A 801 -3.61 24.06 35.25
C GLY A 801 -2.92 23.44 36.48
N LEU A 802 -2.91 22.11 36.58
CA LEU A 802 -2.23 21.38 37.66
C LEU A 802 -0.71 21.51 37.53
N LEU A 803 -0.16 21.43 36.32
CA LEU A 803 1.27 21.55 36.07
C LEU A 803 1.80 22.96 36.34
N LEU A 804 1.03 23.98 35.98
CA LEU A 804 1.41 25.38 36.21
C LEU A 804 1.34 25.74 37.71
N VAL A 805 0.37 25.22 38.45
CA VAL A 805 0.33 25.35 39.93
C VAL A 805 1.47 24.57 40.59
N ALA A 806 1.91 23.44 40.01
CA ALA A 806 3.06 22.67 40.50
C ALA A 806 4.42 23.35 40.23
N ALA A 807 4.53 24.06 39.09
CA ALA A 807 5.76 24.69 38.62
C ALA A 807 5.96 26.12 39.16
N LEU A 808 4.91 26.96 39.18
CA LEU A 808 5.07 28.40 39.39
C LEU A 808 5.20 28.78 40.87
N PRO A 809 6.16 29.66 41.24
CA PRO A 809 6.50 29.94 42.63
C PRO A 809 5.52 30.88 43.36
N ARG A 810 4.69 31.61 42.62
CA ARG A 810 3.73 32.61 43.10
C ARG A 810 2.38 32.44 42.40
N PRO A 811 1.26 32.92 42.97
CA PRO A 811 -0.04 32.82 42.33
C PRO A 811 -0.12 33.66 41.07
N TYR A 812 -0.72 33.10 40.02
CA TYR A 812 -1.06 33.77 38.77
C TYR A 812 -2.57 33.71 38.58
N ALA A 813 -3.17 34.81 38.13
CA ALA A 813 -4.60 34.83 37.84
C ALA A 813 -4.87 34.10 36.52
N PHE A 814 -5.62 33.00 36.61
CA PHE A 814 -6.10 32.24 35.46
C PHE A 814 -7.34 32.88 34.88
N ILE A 815 -7.46 32.84 33.55
CA ILE A 815 -8.68 33.20 32.84
C ILE A 815 -9.41 31.90 32.47
N ALA A 816 -10.56 31.61 33.10
CA ALA A 816 -11.34 30.39 32.88
C ALA A 816 -12.78 30.70 32.42
N LYS A 817 -13.45 29.74 31.77
CA LYS A 817 -14.85 29.91 31.32
C LYS A 817 -15.78 30.16 32.50
N ARG A 818 -16.71 31.11 32.36
CA ARG A 818 -17.71 31.48 33.38
C ARG A 818 -18.50 30.29 33.96
N GLU A 819 -18.83 29.29 33.15
CA GLU A 819 -19.59 28.11 33.60
C GLU A 819 -18.88 27.28 34.68
N LEU A 820 -17.54 27.30 34.73
CA LEU A 820 -16.76 26.63 35.78
C LEU A 820 -16.87 27.38 37.13
N GLY A 821 -17.15 28.68 37.11
CA GLY A 821 -17.32 29.51 38.30
C GLY A 821 -18.66 29.31 39.01
N GLU A 822 -19.62 28.69 38.33
CA GLU A 822 -20.97 28.37 38.84
C GLU A 822 -21.04 26.98 39.48
N GLN A 823 -20.02 26.13 39.27
CA GLN A 823 -19.95 24.81 39.89
C GLN A 823 -19.70 24.90 41.42
N PHE A 824 -20.51 24.18 42.20
CA PHE A 824 -20.54 24.28 43.67
C PHE A 824 -19.20 23.96 44.36
N VAL A 825 -18.46 22.99 43.83
CA VAL A 825 -17.18 22.52 44.38
C VAL A 825 -16.00 23.12 43.62
N ALA A 826 -15.91 22.88 42.31
CA ALA A 826 -14.81 23.34 41.48
C ALA A 826 -14.74 24.88 41.39
N GLY A 827 -15.89 25.55 41.26
CA GLY A 827 -15.95 27.02 41.19
C GLY A 827 -15.49 27.70 42.48
N ARG A 828 -15.85 27.15 43.66
CA ARG A 828 -15.37 27.68 44.95
C ARG A 828 -13.88 27.45 45.18
N TYR A 829 -13.36 26.30 44.76
CA TYR A 829 -11.93 25.98 44.82
C TYR A 829 -11.10 26.91 43.92
N LEU A 830 -11.51 27.08 42.66
CA LEU A 830 -10.85 27.93 41.68
C LEU A 830 -10.88 29.42 42.07
N LYS A 831 -12.01 29.94 42.60
CA LYS A 831 -12.09 31.31 43.14
C LYS A 831 -11.07 31.56 44.27
N LYS A 832 -10.85 30.58 45.15
CA LYS A 832 -9.85 30.68 46.24
C LYS A 832 -8.40 30.61 45.76
N LEU A 833 -8.15 30.00 44.60
CA LEU A 833 -6.84 29.99 43.95
C LEU A 833 -6.54 31.28 43.17
N GLY A 834 -7.48 32.24 43.11
CA GLY A 834 -7.31 33.49 42.38
C GLY A 834 -7.63 33.40 40.88
N VAL A 835 -8.44 32.41 40.48
CA VAL A 835 -8.95 32.27 39.10
C VAL A 835 -10.05 33.29 38.87
N GLU A 836 -9.90 34.12 37.83
CA GLU A 836 -10.89 35.08 37.37
C GLU A 836 -11.64 34.50 36.18
N PHE A 837 -12.97 34.60 36.17
CA PHE A 837 -13.82 33.94 35.18
C PHE A 837 -14.27 34.93 34.10
N VAL A 838 -14.06 34.60 32.82
CA VAL A 838 -14.38 35.47 31.67
C VAL A 838 -15.22 34.69 30.64
N GLU A 839 -16.19 35.37 30.01
CA GLU A 839 -17.12 34.81 29.01
C GLU A 839 -16.43 34.73 27.64
N ARG A 840 -16.55 33.60 26.93
CA ARG A 840 -15.85 33.34 25.64
C ARG A 840 -16.81 33.18 24.46
N VAL A 841 -17.84 34.04 24.37
CA VAL A 841 -18.80 34.03 23.26
C VAL A 841 -19.16 35.49 22.90
N GLU A 842 -18.93 35.86 21.64
CA GLU A 842 -19.20 37.14 20.93
C GLU A 842 -18.07 38.19 20.80
N LEU A 843 -17.68 38.42 19.53
CA LEU A 843 -16.59 39.28 19.05
C LEU A 843 -16.71 40.77 19.44
N ARG A 844 -17.87 41.24 19.91
CA ARG A 844 -18.11 42.65 20.27
C ARG A 844 -17.76 43.03 21.72
N ARG A 845 -17.51 42.06 22.62
CA ARG A 845 -17.08 42.30 24.02
C ARG A 845 -15.57 42.18 24.28
N SER A 846 -14.77 41.81 23.26
CA SER A 846 -13.31 41.61 23.39
C SER A 846 -12.52 42.86 23.85
N VAL A 847 -13.08 44.07 23.71
CA VAL A 847 -12.42 45.31 24.15
C VAL A 847 -12.61 45.55 25.65
N GLU A 848 -13.80 45.26 26.19
CA GLU A 848 -14.10 45.37 27.63
C GLU A 848 -13.27 44.36 28.44
N ASP A 849 -13.16 43.12 27.95
CA ASP A 849 -12.34 42.09 28.59
C ASP A 849 -10.84 42.41 28.54
N ALA A 850 -10.36 42.97 27.42
CA ALA A 850 -8.97 43.43 27.31
C ALA A 850 -8.66 44.59 28.27
N ASN A 851 -9.60 45.54 28.42
CA ASN A 851 -9.47 46.64 29.38
C ASN A 851 -9.46 46.13 30.83
N ARG A 852 -10.31 45.15 31.17
CA ARG A 852 -10.36 44.54 32.50
C ARG A 852 -9.11 43.72 32.82
N MET A 853 -8.57 42.99 31.83
CA MET A 853 -7.27 42.32 31.95
C MET A 853 -6.14 43.35 32.16
N ALA A 854 -6.19 44.48 31.46
CA ALA A 854 -5.22 45.57 31.64
C ALA A 854 -5.31 46.20 33.04
N GLU A 855 -6.51 46.40 33.59
CA GLU A 855 -6.72 46.87 34.97
C GLU A 855 -6.15 45.92 36.02
N LEU A 856 -6.34 44.60 35.85
CA LEU A 856 -5.79 43.58 36.76
C LEU A 856 -4.26 43.60 36.79
N VAL A 857 -3.63 43.77 35.62
CA VAL A 857 -2.18 43.87 35.47
C VAL A 857 -1.66 45.18 36.05
N LYS A 858 -2.35 46.31 35.80
CA LYS A 858 -2.04 47.62 36.41
C LYS A 858 -2.19 47.60 37.93
N GLY A 859 -3.11 46.80 38.46
CA GLY A 859 -3.26 46.51 39.89
C GLY A 859 -2.16 45.62 40.48
N GLY A 860 -1.10 45.30 39.73
CA GLY A 860 0.07 44.56 40.20
C GLY A 860 -0.05 43.04 40.15
N ARG A 861 -1.07 42.47 39.49
CA ARG A 861 -1.24 41.01 39.36
C ARG A 861 -0.63 40.50 38.05
N SER A 862 -0.07 39.29 38.09
CA SER A 862 0.38 38.59 36.88
C SER A 862 -0.74 37.71 36.30
N LEU A 863 -0.90 37.73 34.99
CA LEU A 863 -1.92 36.97 34.26
C LEU A 863 -1.33 35.73 33.57
N LEU A 864 -2.15 34.70 33.40
CA LEU A 864 -1.82 33.52 32.60
C LEU A 864 -2.85 33.31 31.49
N VAL A 865 -2.38 33.24 30.25
CA VAL A 865 -3.21 33.23 29.05
C VAL A 865 -2.92 31.97 28.20
N PHE A 866 -4.00 31.30 27.79
CA PHE A 866 -3.96 30.17 26.87
C PHE A 866 -4.45 30.56 25.46
N PRO A 867 -3.95 29.91 24.40
CA PRO A 867 -4.34 30.15 23.01
C PRO A 867 -5.78 29.67 22.70
N GLU A 868 -6.27 29.97 21.49
CA GLU A 868 -7.62 29.62 21.01
C GLU A 868 -7.78 28.13 20.72
N GLY A 869 -9.02 27.64 20.87
CA GLY A 869 -9.42 26.27 20.54
C GLY A 869 -9.94 25.46 21.73
N THR A 870 -10.62 24.36 21.42
CA THR A 870 -11.03 23.31 22.38
C THR A 870 -9.86 22.38 22.69
N PHE A 871 -10.01 21.49 23.68
CA PHE A 871 -9.00 20.48 23.97
C PHE A 871 -8.84 19.53 22.77
N ILE A 872 -7.80 19.74 21.96
CA ILE A 872 -7.45 18.87 20.83
C ILE A 872 -6.24 17.98 21.18
N ALA A 873 -6.20 16.77 20.63
CA ALA A 873 -5.16 15.78 20.94
C ALA A 873 -3.81 16.03 20.23
N ARG A 874 -3.73 16.97 19.27
CA ARG A 874 -2.50 17.26 18.53
C ARG A 874 -1.49 18.02 19.41
N PRO A 875 -0.21 17.58 19.48
CA PRO A 875 0.87 18.41 20.02
C PRO A 875 1.15 19.58 19.08
N GLY A 876 1.56 20.73 19.63
CA GLY A 876 1.88 21.93 18.83
C GLY A 876 1.31 23.23 19.40
N LEU A 877 1.56 24.32 18.66
CA LEU A 877 1.20 25.70 19.01
C LEU A 877 -0.15 26.10 18.40
N LEU A 878 -1.11 26.45 19.25
CA LEU A 878 -2.42 26.97 18.83
C LEU A 878 -2.38 28.49 18.56
N PRO A 879 -3.27 29.04 17.71
CA PRO A 879 -3.31 30.48 17.43
C PRO A 879 -3.67 31.29 18.69
N PHE A 880 -3.01 32.44 18.89
CA PHE A 880 -3.25 33.34 20.02
C PHE A 880 -4.21 34.49 19.66
N HIS A 881 -5.18 34.75 20.54
CA HIS A 881 -5.90 36.02 20.56
C HIS A 881 -5.02 37.18 21.02
N LEU A 882 -5.32 38.40 20.55
CA LEU A 882 -4.59 39.62 20.90
C LEU A 882 -4.89 40.14 22.33
N GLY A 883 -5.99 39.74 22.98
CA GLY A 883 -6.44 40.33 24.26
C GLY A 883 -5.40 40.32 25.39
N GLY A 884 -4.71 39.19 25.62
CA GLY A 884 -3.65 39.11 26.63
C GLY A 884 -2.41 39.97 26.30
N PHE A 885 -2.12 40.14 25.01
CA PHE A 885 -1.00 40.97 24.53
C PHE A 885 -1.34 42.47 24.56
N LEU A 886 -2.60 42.83 24.29
CA LEU A 886 -3.12 44.19 24.45
C LEU A 886 -3.10 44.62 25.92
N ALA A 887 -3.47 43.73 26.83
CA ALA A 887 -3.36 43.98 28.27
C ALA A 887 -1.90 44.20 28.71
N ALA A 888 -0.97 43.39 28.20
CA ALA A 888 0.46 43.56 28.47
C ALA A 888 1.01 44.89 27.92
N ALA A 889 0.67 45.22 26.67
CA ALA A 889 1.11 46.45 26.00
C ALA A 889 0.50 47.72 26.63
N GLY A 890 -0.77 47.68 27.03
CA GLY A 890 -1.47 48.81 27.67
C GLY A 890 -1.08 49.06 29.13
N ALA A 891 -0.48 48.06 29.79
CA ALA A 891 0.07 48.17 31.15
C ALA A 891 1.61 48.30 31.16
N SER A 892 2.26 48.32 30.00
CA SER A 892 3.73 48.33 29.85
C SER A 892 4.45 47.25 30.67
N VAL A 893 3.89 46.03 30.71
CA VAL A 893 4.49 44.88 31.40
C VAL A 893 5.06 43.85 30.42
N PRO A 894 6.08 43.06 30.83
CA PRO A 894 6.67 42.03 29.97
C PRO A 894 5.72 40.85 29.74
N VAL A 895 5.82 40.24 28.55
CA VAL A 895 5.18 38.97 28.19
C VAL A 895 6.21 37.85 28.31
N VAL A 896 5.87 36.76 28.99
CA VAL A 896 6.76 35.62 29.20
C VAL A 896 6.16 34.37 28.52
N PRO A 897 6.79 33.83 27.47
CA PRO A 897 6.32 32.60 26.84
C PRO A 897 6.62 31.36 27.70
N VAL A 898 5.70 30.40 27.72
CA VAL A 898 5.81 29.15 28.48
C VAL A 898 5.45 27.96 27.58
N THR A 899 6.31 26.96 27.56
CA THR A 899 6.08 25.69 26.85
C THR A 899 5.71 24.60 27.84
N ILE A 900 4.58 23.93 27.60
CA ILE A 900 4.16 22.72 28.30
C ILE A 900 4.32 21.54 27.33
N ARG A 901 5.04 20.49 27.75
CA ARG A 901 5.24 19.25 26.99
C ARG A 901 4.67 18.03 27.73
N GLY A 902 4.23 17.02 26.97
CA GLY A 902 3.75 15.74 27.49
C GLY A 902 2.32 15.70 28.07
N SER A 903 1.74 16.84 28.49
CA SER A 903 0.42 16.88 29.15
C SER A 903 -0.72 16.28 28.31
N ARG A 904 -0.79 16.62 27.03
CA ARG A 904 -1.77 16.07 26.06
C ARG A 904 -1.57 14.60 25.73
N TRP A 905 -0.37 14.06 25.93
CA TRP A 905 -0.08 12.65 25.75
C TRP A 905 -0.49 11.83 26.99
N VAL A 906 -0.16 12.36 28.17
CA VAL A 906 -0.50 11.76 29.47
C VAL A 906 -2.01 11.72 29.67
N LEU A 907 -2.76 12.78 29.34
CA LEU A 907 -4.22 12.79 29.41
C LEU A 907 -4.85 13.49 28.19
N PRO A 908 -5.09 12.76 27.09
CA PRO A 908 -5.70 13.31 25.88
C PRO A 908 -7.15 13.73 26.11
N ALA A 909 -7.59 14.78 25.40
CA ALA A 909 -8.94 15.35 25.54
C ALA A 909 -10.12 14.37 25.38
N SER A 910 -9.93 13.32 24.57
CA SER A 910 -10.94 12.33 24.22
C SER A 910 -11.00 11.14 25.19
N ARG A 911 -10.19 11.13 26.26
CA ARG A 911 -10.09 10.00 27.19
C ARG A 911 -9.89 10.46 28.62
N TRP A 912 -10.50 9.74 29.55
CA TRP A 912 -10.35 9.95 31.00
C TRP A 912 -9.28 9.06 31.64
N TRP A 913 -8.56 8.26 30.85
CA TRP A 913 -7.58 7.29 31.32
C TRP A 913 -6.14 7.81 31.13
N PRO A 914 -5.43 8.16 32.21
CA PRO A 914 -4.08 8.70 32.13
C PRO A 914 -3.05 7.65 31.69
N ARG A 915 -2.04 8.09 30.94
CA ARG A 915 -0.92 7.28 30.43
C ARG A 915 0.38 7.67 31.12
N HIS A 916 1.31 6.73 31.17
CA HIS A 916 2.66 7.04 31.62
C HIS A 916 3.37 7.93 30.57
N GLY A 917 4.04 8.98 31.03
CA GLY A 917 4.78 9.92 30.19
C GLY A 917 5.51 10.96 31.03
N ALA A 918 6.57 11.54 30.48
CA ALA A 918 7.26 12.66 31.11
C ALA A 918 6.47 13.96 30.87
N LEU A 919 6.50 14.84 31.86
CA LEU A 919 5.86 16.15 31.83
C LEU A 919 6.94 17.22 32.02
N GLU A 920 6.88 18.26 31.22
CA GLU A 920 7.85 19.35 31.27
C GLU A 920 7.18 20.71 31.15
N VAL A 921 7.67 21.66 31.94
CA VAL A 921 7.31 23.08 31.86
C VAL A 921 8.59 23.89 31.73
N GLU A 922 8.73 24.62 30.63
CA GLU A 922 9.87 25.49 30.37
C GLU A 922 9.41 26.93 30.22
N VAL A 923 10.09 27.83 30.94
CA VAL A 923 9.79 29.26 30.96
C VAL A 923 10.84 30.01 30.15
N GLY A 924 10.38 30.82 29.19
CA GLY A 924 11.23 31.63 28.33
C GLY A 924 11.67 32.94 28.97
N ALA A 925 12.56 33.66 28.29
CA ALA A 925 12.97 35.00 28.70
C ALA A 925 11.80 36.00 28.54
N PRO A 926 11.67 37.01 29.42
CA PRO A 926 10.65 38.04 29.30
C PRO A 926 10.88 38.87 28.04
N LEU A 927 9.83 38.99 27.22
CA LEU A 927 9.83 39.86 26.05
C LEU A 927 9.72 41.32 26.52
N PRO A 928 10.45 42.25 25.88
CA PRO A 928 10.52 43.64 26.30
C PRO A 928 9.13 44.31 26.23
N PRO A 929 8.73 45.08 27.26
CA PRO A 929 7.45 45.79 27.28
C PRO A 929 7.38 46.89 26.20
N ARG A 930 6.18 47.44 25.98
CA ARG A 930 5.93 48.55 25.05
C ARG A 930 6.81 49.77 25.41
N GLN A 931 7.47 50.35 24.41
CA GLN A 931 8.20 51.61 24.54
C GLN A 931 7.25 52.81 24.42
N GLU A 932 7.58 53.96 25.01
CA GLU A 932 6.66 55.12 25.08
C GLU A 932 6.18 55.59 23.69
N ASP A 933 7.05 55.54 22.68
CA ASP A 933 6.79 56.00 21.30
C ASP A 933 6.04 54.97 20.42
N GLU A 934 5.76 53.77 20.93
CA GLU A 934 5.17 52.68 20.14
C GLU A 934 3.66 52.55 20.33
N GLU A 935 2.87 52.50 19.26
CA GLU A 935 1.42 52.27 19.37
C GLU A 935 1.07 50.96 20.10
N VAL A 936 0.08 51.00 21.02
CA VAL A 936 -0.32 49.86 21.87
C VAL A 936 -0.69 48.62 21.06
N PHE A 937 -1.38 48.80 19.93
CA PHE A 937 -1.77 47.70 19.06
C PHE A 937 -0.56 47.08 18.33
N ALA A 938 0.35 47.91 17.82
CA ALA A 938 1.58 47.45 17.17
C ALA A 938 2.48 46.66 18.14
N ALA A 939 2.63 47.15 19.37
CA ALA A 939 3.36 46.47 20.44
C ALA A 939 2.74 45.11 20.78
N ALA A 940 1.41 45.02 20.86
CA ALA A 940 0.71 43.76 21.12
C ALA A 940 0.90 42.73 19.98
N VAL A 941 0.89 43.17 18.73
CA VAL A 941 1.16 42.29 17.57
C VAL A 941 2.59 41.77 17.59
N ARG A 942 3.59 42.64 17.87
CA ARG A 942 4.99 42.25 18.00
C ARG A 942 5.19 41.23 19.12
N LEU A 943 4.66 41.49 20.31
CA LEU A 943 4.75 40.60 21.47
C LEU A 943 4.15 39.22 21.16
N ARG A 944 3.01 39.18 20.45
CA ARG A 944 2.38 37.93 20.00
C ARG A 944 3.25 37.16 19.02
N GLN A 945 3.82 37.83 18.02
CA GLN A 945 4.69 37.19 17.03
C GLN A 945 5.98 36.65 17.67
N ALA A 946 6.62 37.43 18.54
CA ALA A 946 7.83 37.04 19.25
C ALA A 946 7.58 35.85 20.21
N ALA A 947 6.48 35.87 20.98
CA ALA A 947 6.11 34.75 21.83
C ALA A 947 5.82 33.47 21.01
N ARG A 948 5.12 33.61 19.88
CA ARG A 948 4.81 32.50 18.98
C ARG A 948 6.08 31.90 18.36
N ALA A 949 7.00 32.73 17.89
CA ALA A 949 8.26 32.31 17.29
C ALA A 949 9.13 31.55 18.30
N TRP A 950 9.25 32.07 19.52
CA TRP A 950 10.00 31.40 20.59
C TRP A 950 9.40 30.04 20.94
N ILE A 951 8.08 29.98 21.16
CA ILE A 951 7.40 28.73 21.48
C ILE A 951 7.54 27.70 20.35
N ALA A 952 7.43 28.14 19.09
CA ALA A 952 7.61 27.25 17.93
C ALA A 952 9.04 26.70 17.84
N GLN A 953 10.05 27.53 18.08
CA GLN A 953 11.46 27.10 18.09
C GLN A 953 11.73 26.05 19.17
N GLN A 954 11.22 26.27 20.38
CA GLN A 954 11.37 25.32 21.49
C GLN A 954 10.64 24.00 21.26
N LEU A 955 9.54 23.99 20.50
CA LEU A 955 8.86 22.75 20.14
C LEU A 955 9.59 21.99 19.03
N ALA A 956 10.35 22.66 18.15
CA ALA A 956 11.08 22.06 17.03
C ALA A 956 12.41 21.39 17.45
N THR A 957 13.12 21.93 18.44
CA THR A 957 14.41 21.40 18.91
C THR A 957 14.33 20.04 19.61
N THR A 958 13.15 19.62 20.09
CA THR A 958 12.97 18.38 20.84
C THR A 958 12.59 17.18 19.96
N GLU A 959 12.00 17.40 18.78
CA GLU A 959 11.72 16.31 17.82
C GLU A 959 13.00 15.67 17.26
N GLN A 960 14.15 16.36 17.35
CA GLN A 960 15.47 15.84 16.97
C GLN A 960 16.19 15.05 18.07
N GLU A 961 15.76 15.14 19.34
CA GLU A 961 16.37 14.43 20.47
C GLU A 961 15.59 13.16 20.92
N GLU A 962 14.34 13.00 20.45
CA GLU A 962 13.48 11.83 20.72
C GLU A 962 13.32 10.85 19.51
N GLU A 963 13.88 11.16 18.33
CA GLU A 963 14.16 10.19 17.25
C GLU A 963 15.47 9.45 17.51
#